data_AF-A7HD62-F1
#
_entry.id   AF-A7HD62-F1
#
_cell.length_a   1.000
_cell.length_b   1.000
_cell.length_c   1.000
_cell.angle_alpha   90.00
_cell.angle_beta   90.00
_cell.angle_gamma   90.00
#
_symmetry.space_group_name_H-M   'P 1'
#
loop_
_entity.id
_entity.type
_entity.pdbx_description
1 polymer ?
#
loop_
_entity_poly.entity_id
_entity_poly.type
_entity_poly.pdbx_seq_one_letter_code
_entity_poly.pdbx_strand_id
1 'polypeptide(L)'
;MRRLGTLALAATLVACGSSTTTIGVGLAQPSAVVAFRGFTYDRPNELRPYFAIANARRGDLTLVDAEDDEPVLAPVIVRSLAVPVPDPRPTLLVASPLWDGSGAEAKPDLLVVASAGTAALQLVETWAQSGRVVDEADLGALAPGAAILAAAAVPVPDAAAASGVAAGRVRVVVALTGARLAVVEYARAAAGPAIVRGEISVRDLVGSDGFPFEAVSLAVNPHDPLHLYAASPDPINGVEGVADITVAGAPAAWTVSAISARAPTRFVAAARLRERLEDWQPSIGVGYDDRSEFQATAVNRVYAVLDPARCGNNHRIGCGIAVLDPATGGLVPDYAGLMPYLAPIALPELALGLAVSEPPAVPPPGEETIYTAGFMKIAPGTGQRATTAVAAIPSGNGRVYFADLGRWAIPSDTSIIRSSSRTAVTGGLGLGVAVEGETLPRILGIWHLAEEEWELGFASADIADGVRVTPGFTVTESWMVSFQPPLPGLEASRAQSGRMADGRTWVALQVPAGATLTQVVRVYDPTFGVRAGDLVELYAPQVAGCPTDGNVEARIAAVLPPEEAYPGGALALEPLDDPRPRVNDDGSAGPWRDWPACVQALAAGGPGFQAGVRASALVLVGSSAGYAGRPEPVREAEVATAADFALQYEDEDVLEAQCPLLPWPADWRTAPAEFRACDDACRLTCERLVLARKARRIYHVSDQCSDAATAIEQDCRDNWPEELYPFPRANGPVIAFKVGYDGSEAEGDLLPAGNQSLWSQLRGMALSVSTRGGLAPSSRVPSTSSTSTAAILPLGVSTFDRSALPGKAADGYRFLVPYPNDFVLDFSPSEAVNVSKVIR
;
A
#
# COMPACT_ATOMS: atom_id res chain seq x y z
N MET A 1 26.63 -41.26 -64.41
CA MET A 1 25.22 -41.05 -64.01
C MET A 1 25.24 -40.51 -62.59
N ARG A 2 25.21 -39.17 -62.44
CA ARG A 2 24.08 -38.34 -61.95
C ARG A 2 23.78 -38.45 -60.44
N ARG A 3 24.34 -37.44 -59.74
CA ARG A 3 23.77 -36.52 -58.72
C ARG A 3 23.57 -36.92 -57.25
N LEU A 4 23.85 -35.89 -56.43
CA LEU A 4 23.54 -35.58 -55.02
C LEU A 4 24.59 -36.05 -53.99
N GLY A 5 25.15 -35.21 -53.11
CA GLY A 5 24.83 -33.81 -52.78
C GLY A 5 25.97 -33.11 -52.03
N THR A 6 25.88 -31.78 -52.03
CA THR A 6 26.85 -30.80 -51.53
C THR A 6 26.37 -30.21 -50.20
N LEU A 7 27.34 -29.75 -49.39
CA LEU A 7 27.27 -28.69 -48.37
C LEU A 7 26.67 -28.99 -46.99
N ALA A 8 27.57 -29.17 -46.00
CA ALA A 8 27.50 -28.50 -44.69
C ALA A 8 28.82 -28.71 -43.93
N LEU A 9 29.77 -27.75 -43.97
CA LEU A 9 30.79 -27.55 -42.93
C LEU A 9 31.64 -26.30 -43.24
N ALA A 10 31.18 -25.12 -42.80
CA ALA A 10 32.02 -23.94 -42.56
C ALA A 10 31.19 -22.82 -41.89
N ALA A 11 30.91 -22.94 -40.58
CA ALA A 11 30.51 -21.81 -39.72
C ALA A 11 30.46 -22.23 -38.23
N THR A 12 31.58 -22.73 -37.68
CA THR A 12 31.76 -22.85 -36.22
C THR A 12 33.22 -22.56 -35.94
N LEU A 13 33.55 -21.28 -35.69
CA LEU A 13 34.77 -20.79 -35.01
C LEU A 13 34.82 -19.24 -35.05
N VAL A 14 33.79 -18.58 -34.51
CA VAL A 14 33.90 -17.21 -33.96
C VAL A 14 33.04 -17.15 -32.68
N ALA A 15 33.44 -17.97 -31.71
CA ALA A 15 32.94 -17.92 -30.33
C ALA A 15 34.08 -18.31 -29.38
N CYS A 16 35.26 -17.72 -29.60
CA CYS A 16 36.25 -17.57 -28.53
C CYS A 16 35.98 -16.20 -27.92
N GLY A 17 35.12 -16.18 -26.89
CA GLY A 17 34.93 -14.99 -26.07
C GLY A 17 36.28 -14.58 -25.49
N SER A 18 36.69 -13.35 -25.80
CA SER A 18 37.74 -12.68 -25.06
C SER A 18 37.24 -12.49 -23.63
N SER A 19 37.58 -13.40 -22.73
CA SER A 19 37.45 -13.19 -21.30
C SER A 19 38.54 -12.21 -20.87
N THR A 20 38.38 -10.93 -21.24
CA THR A 20 39.02 -9.86 -20.50
C THR A 20 38.44 -9.91 -19.09
N THR A 21 39.27 -10.21 -18.11
CA THR A 21 38.95 -10.03 -16.69
C THR A 21 38.58 -8.57 -16.45
N THR A 22 37.30 -8.25 -16.57
CA THR A 22 36.76 -6.93 -16.20
C THR A 22 36.94 -6.78 -14.70
N ILE A 23 37.59 -5.69 -14.30
CA ILE A 23 37.72 -5.30 -12.90
C ILE A 23 36.30 -5.08 -12.40
N GLY A 24 35.85 -5.86 -11.41
CA GLY A 24 34.54 -5.61 -10.79
C GLY A 24 34.54 -4.25 -10.11
N VAL A 25 33.39 -3.57 -10.09
CA VAL A 25 33.19 -2.31 -9.35
C VAL A 25 33.52 -2.53 -7.87
N GLY A 26 33.24 -3.75 -7.39
CA GLY A 26 33.67 -4.25 -6.10
C GLY A 26 32.83 -3.67 -4.99
N LEU A 27 31.52 -3.57 -5.18
CA LEU A 27 30.61 -2.98 -4.20
C LEU A 27 30.61 -3.77 -2.88
N ALA A 28 30.24 -3.10 -1.78
CA ALA A 28 30.27 -3.70 -0.45
C ALA A 28 29.13 -3.15 0.44
N GLN A 29 28.00 -3.85 0.43
CA GLN A 29 26.72 -3.41 1.00
C GLN A 29 26.36 -1.98 0.56
N PRO A 30 26.12 -1.76 -0.75
CA PRO A 30 25.74 -0.45 -1.24
C PRO A 30 24.45 -0.01 -0.54
N SER A 31 24.45 1.18 0.06
CA SER A 31 23.36 1.71 0.88
C SER A 31 22.59 2.84 0.20
N ALA A 32 23.29 3.66 -0.59
CA ALA A 32 22.72 4.76 -1.36
C ALA A 32 23.50 4.94 -2.66
N VAL A 33 22.85 5.55 -3.64
CA VAL A 33 23.45 5.90 -4.93
C VAL A 33 22.87 7.22 -5.41
N VAL A 34 23.71 8.12 -5.93
CA VAL A 34 23.28 9.36 -6.58
C VAL A 34 24.13 9.63 -7.82
N ALA A 35 23.56 10.33 -8.79
CA ALA A 35 24.30 10.82 -9.94
C ALA A 35 24.79 12.26 -9.70
N PHE A 36 25.98 12.59 -10.17
CA PHE A 36 26.54 13.94 -10.12
C PHE A 36 27.50 14.17 -11.30
N ARG A 37 27.82 15.42 -11.62
CA ARG A 37 28.86 15.78 -12.58
C ARG A 37 30.13 16.23 -11.86
N GLY A 38 31.29 15.75 -12.31
CA GLY A 38 32.57 16.12 -11.71
C GLY A 38 33.77 15.82 -12.59
N PHE A 39 34.96 15.97 -12.00
CA PHE A 39 36.23 15.56 -12.59
C PHE A 39 36.82 14.39 -11.80
N THR A 40 37.50 13.49 -12.50
CA THR A 40 38.22 12.34 -11.90
C THR A 40 39.63 12.26 -12.46
N TYR A 41 40.47 11.41 -11.88
CA TYR A 41 41.87 11.25 -12.29
C TYR A 41 42.07 10.79 -13.73
N ASP A 42 41.21 9.90 -14.23
CA ASP A 42 41.21 9.43 -15.60
C ASP A 42 40.67 10.48 -16.59
N ARG A 43 39.86 11.43 -16.11
CA ARG A 43 39.20 12.49 -16.89
C ARG A 43 39.41 13.87 -16.26
N PRO A 44 40.67 14.34 -16.17
CA PRO A 44 41.04 15.50 -15.35
C PRO A 44 40.54 16.86 -15.84
N ASN A 45 40.22 16.96 -17.13
CA ASN A 45 39.83 18.19 -17.82
C ASN A 45 38.48 18.03 -18.54
N GLU A 46 37.76 16.95 -18.27
CA GLU A 46 36.51 16.61 -18.94
C GLU A 46 35.45 16.42 -17.87
N LEU A 47 34.48 17.34 -17.82
CA LEU A 47 33.38 17.24 -16.85
C LEU A 47 32.47 16.11 -17.31
N ARG A 48 32.32 15.08 -16.48
CA ARG A 48 31.53 13.89 -16.81
C ARG A 48 30.51 13.56 -15.74
N PRO A 49 29.43 12.85 -16.11
CA PRO A 49 28.48 12.31 -15.16
C PRO A 49 29.03 11.03 -14.51
N TYR A 50 28.82 10.89 -13.20
CA TYR A 50 29.22 9.71 -12.43
C TYR A 50 28.10 9.29 -11.49
N PHE A 51 28.07 8.01 -11.15
CA PHE A 51 27.35 7.51 -9.98
C PHE A 51 28.30 7.43 -8.80
N ALA A 52 27.93 8.09 -7.71
CA ALA A 52 28.53 7.83 -6.40
C ALA A 52 27.69 6.76 -5.69
N ILE A 53 28.31 5.63 -5.34
CA ILE A 53 27.68 4.53 -4.61
C ILE A 53 28.30 4.45 -3.21
N ALA A 54 27.49 4.63 -2.18
CA ALA A 54 27.90 4.54 -0.79
C ALA A 54 28.01 3.07 -0.37
N ASN A 55 29.21 2.60 0.02
CA ASN A 55 29.42 1.25 0.51
C ASN A 55 29.48 1.24 2.03
N ALA A 56 28.36 0.89 2.68
CA ALA A 56 28.25 0.91 4.12
C ALA A 56 29.24 -0.04 4.80
N ARG A 57 29.58 -1.19 4.18
CA ARG A 57 30.50 -2.16 4.78
C ARG A 57 31.96 -1.70 4.76
N ARG A 58 32.37 -0.97 3.72
CA ARG A 58 33.75 -0.49 3.56
C ARG A 58 34.00 0.91 4.11
N GLY A 59 32.96 1.72 4.28
CA GLY A 59 33.14 3.12 4.68
C GLY A 59 33.70 3.98 3.56
N ASP A 60 33.34 3.70 2.30
CA ASP A 60 33.81 4.43 1.14
C ASP A 60 32.69 4.72 0.13
N LEU A 61 32.95 5.63 -0.81
CA LEU A 61 32.18 5.78 -2.04
C LEU A 61 32.92 5.12 -3.18
N THR A 62 32.21 4.38 -4.03
CA THR A 62 32.72 3.94 -5.33
C THR A 62 32.11 4.79 -6.43
N LEU A 63 32.97 5.26 -7.35
CA LEU A 63 32.54 6.04 -8.50
C LEU A 63 32.47 5.15 -9.75
N VAL A 64 31.37 5.28 -10.50
CA VAL A 64 31.14 4.61 -11.80
C VAL A 64 30.83 5.69 -12.83
N ASP A 65 31.49 5.67 -13.99
CA ASP A 65 31.19 6.60 -15.08
C ASP A 65 29.81 6.26 -15.65
N ALA A 66 28.92 7.23 -15.69
CA ALA A 66 27.54 7.01 -16.13
C ALA A 66 27.40 6.92 -17.66
N GLU A 67 28.42 7.30 -18.42
CA GLU A 67 28.44 7.19 -19.88
C GLU A 67 28.76 5.77 -20.37
N ASP A 68 29.68 5.05 -19.74
CA ASP A 68 30.10 3.71 -20.18
C ASP A 68 29.83 2.62 -19.13
N ASP A 69 29.38 2.99 -17.93
CA ASP A 69 29.14 2.12 -16.79
C ASP A 69 30.41 1.39 -16.29
N GLU A 70 31.60 1.94 -16.58
CA GLU A 70 32.87 1.42 -16.08
C GLU A 70 33.23 2.04 -14.72
N PRO A 71 33.90 1.28 -13.83
CA PRO A 71 34.41 1.85 -12.59
C PRO A 71 35.50 2.87 -12.88
N VAL A 72 35.42 4.03 -12.23
CA VAL A 72 36.51 5.03 -12.26
C VAL A 72 37.75 4.40 -11.62
N LEU A 73 38.88 4.37 -12.30
CA LEU A 73 40.09 3.68 -11.82
C LEU A 73 40.93 4.55 -10.86
N ALA A 74 41.53 3.91 -9.86
CA ALA A 74 42.46 4.57 -8.95
C ALA A 74 43.81 4.89 -9.64
N PRO A 75 44.53 5.96 -9.26
CA PRO A 75 45.72 6.43 -9.99
C PRO A 75 46.93 5.48 -9.97
N VAL A 76 46.99 4.56 -9.00
CA VAL A 76 48.19 3.74 -8.71
C VAL A 76 47.92 2.23 -8.79
N ILE A 77 46.66 1.80 -8.67
CA ILE A 77 46.29 0.38 -8.62
C ILE A 77 45.12 0.16 -9.57
N VAL A 78 45.16 -0.95 -10.31
CA VAL A 78 44.08 -1.44 -11.18
C VAL A 78 42.89 -1.91 -10.32
N ARG A 79 42.19 -0.95 -9.69
CA ARG A 79 41.02 -1.08 -8.81
C ARG A 79 40.14 0.15 -8.98
N SER A 80 38.85 0.02 -8.67
CA SER A 80 37.93 1.14 -8.59
C SER A 80 38.41 2.18 -7.57
N LEU A 81 38.25 3.46 -7.88
CA LEU A 81 38.49 4.59 -7.00
C LEU A 81 37.52 4.50 -5.82
N ALA A 82 38.09 4.31 -4.64
CA ALA A 82 37.36 4.37 -3.38
C ALA A 82 37.65 5.74 -2.74
N VAL A 83 36.60 6.52 -2.53
CA VAL A 83 36.65 7.77 -1.77
C VAL A 83 36.41 7.43 -0.30
N PRO A 84 37.43 7.48 0.58
CA PRO A 84 37.23 7.16 1.98
C PRO A 84 36.31 8.20 2.62
N VAL A 85 35.30 7.73 3.34
CA VAL A 85 34.38 8.53 4.15
C VAL A 85 34.83 8.34 5.60
N PRO A 86 35.47 9.33 6.24
CA PRO A 86 35.90 9.21 7.63
C PRO A 86 34.70 8.84 8.50
N ASP A 87 34.87 7.81 9.34
CA ASP A 87 33.87 7.16 10.20
C ASP A 87 32.70 8.09 10.62
N PRO A 88 31.43 7.62 10.58
CA PRO A 88 30.98 6.25 10.32
C PRO A 88 30.44 6.01 8.90
N ARG A 89 29.89 4.81 8.69
CA ARG A 89 29.43 4.22 7.41
C ARG A 89 28.50 5.16 6.61
N PRO A 90 28.78 5.40 5.32
CA PRO A 90 27.93 6.23 4.47
C PRO A 90 26.59 5.54 4.23
N THR A 91 25.49 6.26 4.43
CA THR A 91 24.13 5.71 4.28
C THR A 91 23.18 6.58 3.49
N LEU A 92 23.48 7.87 3.36
CA LEU A 92 22.72 8.80 2.55
C LEU A 92 23.69 9.59 1.68
N LEU A 93 23.26 9.87 0.46
CA LEU A 93 23.98 10.69 -0.49
C LEU A 93 23.04 11.77 -1.01
N VAL A 94 23.56 12.98 -1.17
CA VAL A 94 22.85 14.10 -1.78
C VAL A 94 23.76 14.68 -2.85
N ALA A 95 23.22 14.81 -4.05
CA ALA A 95 23.88 15.48 -5.16
C ALA A 95 22.96 16.52 -5.79
N SER A 96 23.53 17.61 -6.29
CA SER A 96 22.75 18.67 -6.93
C SER A 96 23.61 19.61 -7.76
N PRO A 97 23.12 20.10 -8.91
CA PRO A 97 23.77 21.21 -9.58
C PRO A 97 23.68 22.48 -8.72
N LEU A 98 24.67 23.37 -8.86
CA LEU A 98 24.65 24.69 -8.21
C LEU A 98 23.96 25.75 -9.09
N TRP A 99 23.31 25.35 -10.19
CA TRP A 99 22.56 26.25 -11.06
C TRP A 99 23.40 27.38 -11.69
N ASP A 100 24.70 27.18 -11.86
CA ASP A 100 25.66 28.16 -12.40
C ASP A 100 26.26 27.83 -13.77
N GLY A 101 25.53 27.07 -14.58
CA GLY A 101 25.88 26.72 -15.95
C GLY A 101 24.95 25.68 -16.56
N SER A 102 24.87 25.63 -17.89
CA SER A 102 24.15 24.59 -18.65
C SER A 102 24.93 24.20 -19.91
N GLY A 103 24.67 23.00 -20.43
CA GLY A 103 25.34 22.50 -21.64
C GLY A 103 26.87 22.51 -21.51
N ALA A 104 27.54 23.18 -22.45
CA ALA A 104 29.00 23.31 -22.48
C ALA A 104 29.59 24.16 -21.33
N GLU A 105 28.77 24.99 -20.69
CA GLU A 105 29.17 25.80 -19.52
C GLU A 105 28.83 25.11 -18.19
N ALA A 106 28.40 23.85 -18.23
CA ALA A 106 28.16 23.07 -17.02
C ALA A 106 29.41 23.04 -16.12
N LYS A 107 29.17 23.06 -14.81
CA LYS A 107 30.21 23.04 -13.78
C LYS A 107 30.01 21.82 -12.88
N PRO A 108 31.03 21.46 -12.08
CA PRO A 108 30.93 20.37 -11.11
C PRO A 108 29.76 20.58 -10.14
N ASP A 109 29.04 19.50 -9.89
CA ASP A 109 27.89 19.44 -9.00
C ASP A 109 28.34 19.30 -7.54
N LEU A 110 27.44 19.63 -6.61
CA LEU A 110 27.59 19.29 -5.20
C LEU A 110 27.47 17.78 -5.01
N LEU A 111 28.34 17.20 -4.18
CA LEU A 111 28.19 15.84 -3.64
C LEU A 111 28.44 15.87 -2.13
N VAL A 112 27.43 15.50 -1.36
CA VAL A 112 27.47 15.41 0.11
C VAL A 112 27.12 14.01 0.53
N VAL A 113 27.87 13.49 1.49
CA VAL A 113 27.62 12.20 2.13
C VAL A 113 27.23 12.41 3.59
N ALA A 114 26.26 11.61 4.04
CA ALA A 114 25.86 11.53 5.43
C ALA A 114 25.96 10.07 5.92
N SER A 115 26.40 9.94 7.16
CA SER A 115 26.69 8.65 7.77
C SER A 115 25.64 8.24 8.78
N ALA A 116 25.42 6.93 8.92
CA ALA A 116 24.40 6.42 9.83
C ALA A 116 24.70 6.78 11.29
N GLY A 117 23.67 7.26 11.99
CA GLY A 117 23.73 7.55 13.42
C GLY A 117 24.58 8.77 13.79
N THR A 118 24.99 9.60 12.83
CA THR A 118 25.66 10.88 13.09
C THR A 118 24.85 12.06 12.61
N ALA A 119 25.30 13.23 13.03
CA ALA A 119 24.81 14.53 12.59
C ALA A 119 25.88 15.24 11.74
N ALA A 120 26.70 14.51 10.99
CA ALA A 120 27.77 15.06 10.17
C ALA A 120 27.46 14.96 8.68
N LEU A 121 27.66 16.05 7.95
CA LEU A 121 27.64 16.08 6.48
C LEU A 121 29.05 16.30 5.96
N GLN A 122 29.53 15.43 5.08
CA GLN A 122 30.86 15.52 4.50
C GLN A 122 30.78 15.93 3.03
N LEU A 123 31.49 17.00 2.66
CA LEU A 123 31.57 17.52 1.29
C LEU A 123 32.65 16.78 0.52
N VAL A 124 32.27 16.15 -0.59
CA VAL A 124 33.19 15.46 -1.50
C VAL A 124 33.61 16.41 -2.61
N GLU A 125 34.90 16.48 -2.89
CA GLU A 125 35.48 17.30 -3.95
C GLU A 125 35.15 16.72 -5.33
N THR A 126 34.24 17.38 -6.06
CA THR A 126 33.85 17.04 -7.44
C THR A 126 34.53 17.92 -8.49
N TRP A 127 35.10 19.04 -8.07
CA TRP A 127 35.72 20.06 -8.94
C TRP A 127 37.22 19.87 -9.14
N ALA A 128 37.79 18.81 -8.57
CA ALA A 128 39.17 18.39 -8.80
C ALA A 128 39.25 16.87 -8.86
N GLN A 129 40.34 16.37 -9.43
CA GLN A 129 40.57 14.95 -9.68
C GLN A 129 40.63 14.08 -8.42
N SER A 130 40.89 14.69 -7.26
CA SER A 130 41.24 13.97 -6.03
C SER A 130 40.08 13.14 -5.47
N GLY A 131 38.84 13.58 -5.73
CA GLY A 131 37.62 12.91 -5.26
C GLY A 131 37.56 12.73 -3.74
N ARG A 132 38.25 13.54 -2.94
CA ARG A 132 38.35 13.34 -1.48
C ARG A 132 37.31 14.15 -0.71
N VAL A 133 37.07 13.78 0.55
CA VAL A 133 36.33 14.65 1.49
C VAL A 133 37.18 15.88 1.82
N VAL A 134 36.61 17.08 1.67
CA VAL A 134 37.32 18.37 1.82
C VAL A 134 36.76 19.28 2.91
N ASP A 135 35.52 19.06 3.35
CA ASP A 135 34.90 19.80 4.44
C ASP A 135 33.89 18.91 5.18
N GLU A 136 33.62 19.25 6.44
CA GLU A 136 32.63 18.56 7.28
C GLU A 136 31.76 19.58 8.04
N ALA A 137 30.46 19.41 7.94
CA ALA A 137 29.46 20.12 8.72
C ALA A 137 28.97 19.27 9.89
N ASP A 138 29.43 19.61 11.08
CA ASP A 138 28.95 19.06 12.35
C ASP A 138 27.64 19.75 12.75
N LEU A 139 26.52 19.11 12.42
CA LEU A 139 25.18 19.54 12.84
C LEU A 139 24.94 19.19 14.31
N GLY A 140 25.69 18.24 14.88
CA GLY A 140 25.56 17.81 16.27
C GLY A 140 25.96 18.89 17.27
N ALA A 141 26.87 19.79 16.87
CA ALA A 141 27.21 20.99 17.64
C ALA A 141 25.99 21.91 17.87
N LEU A 142 25.05 21.97 16.90
CA LEU A 142 23.84 22.78 16.98
C LEU A 142 22.60 21.98 17.43
N ALA A 143 22.60 20.67 17.21
CA ALA A 143 21.55 19.75 17.61
C ALA A 143 22.13 18.52 18.35
N PRO A 144 22.56 18.66 19.62
CA PRO A 144 23.17 17.57 20.36
C PRO A 144 22.26 16.34 20.47
N GLY A 145 22.82 15.17 20.17
CA GLY A 145 22.11 13.88 20.22
C GLY A 145 21.16 13.61 19.05
N ALA A 146 21.08 14.53 18.07
CA ALA A 146 20.28 14.31 16.87
C ALA A 146 20.98 13.35 15.90
N ALA A 147 20.19 12.61 15.12
CA ALA A 147 20.66 11.77 14.03
C ALA A 147 19.97 12.19 12.73
N ILE A 148 20.67 12.03 11.59
CA ILE A 148 20.12 12.31 10.27
C ILE A 148 19.11 11.23 9.89
N LEU A 149 17.90 11.66 9.51
CA LEU A 149 16.81 10.80 9.04
C LEU A 149 16.66 10.85 7.52
N ALA A 150 16.70 12.05 6.94
CA ALA A 150 16.57 12.28 5.51
C ALA A 150 17.33 13.54 5.11
N ALA A 151 17.70 13.65 3.83
CA ALA A 151 18.34 14.83 3.28
C ALA A 151 17.91 15.08 1.84
N ALA A 152 17.78 16.35 1.47
CA ALA A 152 17.46 16.79 0.12
C ALA A 152 18.27 18.04 -0.23
N ALA A 153 18.61 18.19 -1.52
CA ALA A 153 19.15 19.43 -2.03
C ALA A 153 18.04 20.32 -2.56
N VAL A 154 18.02 21.57 -2.10
CA VAL A 154 17.02 22.58 -2.45
C VAL A 154 17.75 23.75 -3.12
N PRO A 155 17.31 24.18 -4.32
CA PRO A 155 17.85 25.39 -4.94
C PRO A 155 17.62 26.61 -4.04
N VAL A 156 18.54 27.58 -4.05
CA VAL A 156 18.32 28.82 -3.29
C VAL A 156 17.42 29.74 -4.12
N PRO A 157 16.22 30.13 -3.64
CA PRO A 157 15.36 31.02 -4.43
C PRO A 157 15.97 32.41 -4.60
N ASP A 158 15.83 32.99 -5.80
CA ASP A 158 16.21 34.36 -6.10
C ASP A 158 15.15 35.02 -6.99
N ALA A 159 14.38 35.93 -6.40
CA ALA A 159 13.33 36.67 -7.10
C ALA A 159 13.87 37.60 -8.20
N ALA A 160 15.16 37.96 -8.16
CA ALA A 160 15.79 38.76 -9.20
C ALA A 160 16.31 37.91 -10.37
N ALA A 161 16.47 36.59 -10.18
CA ALA A 161 16.94 35.69 -11.23
C ALA A 161 15.80 35.31 -12.19
N ALA A 162 16.10 35.23 -13.50
CA ALA A 162 15.13 34.83 -14.51
C ALA A 162 14.61 33.39 -14.31
N SER A 163 15.44 32.51 -13.73
CA SER A 163 15.08 31.14 -13.36
C SER A 163 14.35 31.04 -12.01
N GLY A 164 14.25 32.14 -11.26
CA GLY A 164 13.80 32.12 -9.86
C GLY A 164 14.78 31.47 -8.88
N VAL A 165 15.99 31.10 -9.34
CA VAL A 165 17.02 30.39 -8.56
C VAL A 165 18.34 31.14 -8.59
N ALA A 166 18.98 31.30 -7.43
CA ALA A 166 20.29 31.91 -7.30
C ALA A 166 21.38 31.03 -7.93
N ALA A 167 22.02 31.54 -8.98
CA ALA A 167 23.14 30.85 -9.61
C ALA A 167 24.32 30.69 -8.65
N GLY A 168 24.89 29.49 -8.61
CA GLY A 168 26.10 29.16 -7.87
C GLY A 168 25.83 28.79 -6.42
N ARG A 169 24.57 28.57 -6.04
CA ARG A 169 24.15 28.32 -4.65
C ARG A 169 23.13 27.20 -4.57
N VAL A 170 23.25 26.39 -3.52
CA VAL A 170 22.31 25.31 -3.20
C VAL A 170 22.27 25.13 -1.69
N ARG A 171 21.14 24.67 -1.15
CA ARG A 171 20.99 24.29 0.25
C ARG A 171 20.88 22.78 0.36
N VAL A 172 21.63 22.17 1.27
CA VAL A 172 21.34 20.81 1.72
C VAL A 172 20.49 20.95 2.97
N VAL A 173 19.26 20.46 2.87
CA VAL A 173 18.30 20.44 3.96
C VAL A 173 18.24 19.02 4.52
N VAL A 174 18.36 18.91 5.84
CA VAL A 174 18.51 17.65 6.55
C VAL A 174 17.46 17.56 7.65
N ALA A 175 16.64 16.52 7.59
CA ALA A 175 15.73 16.17 8.68
C ALA A 175 16.51 15.42 9.76
N LEU A 176 16.36 15.88 10.99
CA LEU A 176 17.04 15.37 12.17
C LEU A 176 16.04 14.82 13.17
N THR A 177 16.44 13.81 13.95
CA THR A 177 15.63 13.32 15.06
C THR A 177 15.31 14.44 16.07
N GLY A 178 14.18 14.29 16.75
CA GLY A 178 13.71 15.29 17.71
C GLY A 178 13.05 16.50 17.06
N ALA A 179 12.38 16.29 15.91
CA ALA A 179 11.61 17.29 15.18
C ALA A 179 12.43 18.52 14.80
N ARG A 180 13.57 18.32 14.11
CA ARG A 180 14.48 19.41 13.71
C ARG A 180 14.83 19.35 12.23
N LEU A 181 15.11 20.51 11.67
CA LEU A 181 15.61 20.69 10.32
C LEU A 181 16.91 21.46 10.36
N ALA A 182 17.98 20.88 9.82
CA ALA A 182 19.23 21.58 9.59
C ALA A 182 19.34 22.01 8.13
N VAL A 183 19.90 23.19 7.90
CA VAL A 183 20.11 23.75 6.57
C VAL A 183 21.56 24.17 6.47
N VAL A 184 22.27 23.58 5.51
CA VAL A 184 23.64 23.93 5.16
C VAL A 184 23.64 24.54 3.77
N GLU A 185 24.06 25.79 3.66
CA GLU A 185 24.20 26.41 2.35
C GLU A 185 25.59 26.09 1.76
N TYR A 186 25.63 25.79 0.46
CA TYR A 186 26.85 25.63 -0.30
C TYR A 186 26.86 26.61 -1.47
N ALA A 187 28.03 27.19 -1.74
CA ALA A 187 28.20 28.17 -2.80
C ALA A 187 29.48 27.93 -3.60
N ARG A 188 29.46 28.36 -4.86
CA ARG A 188 30.66 28.42 -5.70
C ARG A 188 31.61 29.48 -5.15
N ALA A 189 32.88 29.12 -4.97
CA ALA A 189 33.91 30.05 -4.56
C ALA A 189 34.13 31.14 -5.63
N ALA A 190 34.33 32.39 -5.21
CA ALA A 190 34.57 33.49 -6.14
C ALA A 190 35.85 33.31 -6.99
N ALA A 191 36.84 32.57 -6.46
CA ALA A 191 38.16 32.40 -7.06
C ALA A 191 38.31 31.14 -7.93
N GLY A 192 37.26 30.35 -8.17
CA GLY A 192 37.38 29.14 -8.98
C GLY A 192 36.19 28.17 -8.90
N PRO A 193 36.38 26.92 -9.37
CA PRO A 193 35.29 25.93 -9.45
C PRO A 193 34.95 25.29 -8.10
N ALA A 194 35.73 25.59 -7.06
CA ALA A 194 35.57 25.03 -5.73
C ALA A 194 34.19 25.35 -5.14
N ILE A 195 33.62 24.39 -4.41
CA ILE A 195 32.40 24.59 -3.63
C ILE A 195 32.80 24.79 -2.19
N VAL A 196 32.26 25.83 -1.56
CA VAL A 196 32.51 26.15 -0.16
C VAL A 196 31.21 26.08 0.62
N ARG A 197 31.30 25.58 1.84
CA ARG A 197 30.20 25.62 2.81
C ARG A 197 30.02 27.04 3.35
N GLY A 198 28.78 27.47 3.39
CA GLY A 198 28.32 28.72 4.02
C GLY A 198 27.81 28.49 5.45
N GLU A 199 26.78 29.25 5.81
CA GLU A 199 26.17 29.19 7.14
C GLU A 199 25.40 27.88 7.36
N ILE A 200 25.50 27.36 8.59
CA ILE A 200 24.69 26.25 9.08
C ILE A 200 23.63 26.83 10.01
N SER A 201 22.37 26.46 9.78
CA SER A 201 21.28 26.81 10.68
C SER A 201 20.49 25.56 11.06
N VAL A 202 19.96 25.54 12.28
CA VAL A 202 19.04 24.51 12.76
C VAL A 202 17.78 25.20 13.24
N ARG A 203 16.62 24.64 12.90
CA ARG A 203 15.32 25.06 13.40
C ARG A 203 14.52 23.87 13.88
N ASP A 204 13.67 24.08 14.86
CA ASP A 204 12.66 23.10 15.22
C ASP A 204 11.56 23.08 14.14
N LEU A 205 11.05 21.89 13.87
CA LEU A 205 9.89 21.63 13.03
C LEU A 205 8.66 21.64 13.93
N VAL A 206 7.97 22.77 13.93
CA VAL A 206 6.79 23.01 14.74
C VAL A 206 5.67 23.44 13.81
N GLY A 207 4.49 22.85 13.98
CA GLY A 207 3.28 23.31 13.32
C GLY A 207 2.92 24.75 13.75
N SER A 208 2.09 25.41 12.98
CA SER A 208 1.37 26.63 13.38
C SER A 208 0.54 26.44 14.66
N ASP A 209 0.17 25.21 15.04
CA ASP A 209 -0.48 24.86 16.30
C ASP A 209 0.50 24.79 17.50
N GLY A 210 1.80 24.90 17.26
CA GLY A 210 2.84 24.85 18.28
C GLY A 210 3.31 23.43 18.64
N PHE A 211 2.81 22.38 17.98
CA PHE A 211 3.25 21.01 18.23
C PHE A 211 4.40 20.60 17.30
N PRO A 212 5.46 19.95 17.84
CA PRO A 212 6.56 19.47 17.02
C PRO A 212 6.17 18.23 16.21
N PHE A 213 6.80 18.05 15.04
CA PHE A 213 6.62 16.85 14.20
C PHE A 213 7.95 16.37 13.61
N GLU A 214 8.13 15.05 13.47
CA GLU A 214 9.33 14.45 12.90
C GLU A 214 9.22 14.31 11.38
N ALA A 215 10.24 14.73 10.63
CA ALA A 215 10.32 14.52 9.19
C ALA A 215 11.19 13.29 8.88
N VAL A 216 10.62 12.30 8.18
CA VAL A 216 11.29 11.02 7.90
C VAL A 216 11.72 10.83 6.44
N SER A 217 11.21 11.69 5.55
CA SER A 217 11.58 11.74 4.14
C SER A 217 11.40 13.17 3.62
N LEU A 218 12.27 13.60 2.71
CA LEU A 218 12.27 14.93 2.13
C LEU A 218 12.23 14.84 0.60
N ALA A 219 11.46 15.70 -0.05
CA ALA A 219 11.41 15.81 -1.50
C ALA A 219 11.25 17.25 -1.97
N VAL A 220 11.79 17.54 -3.15
CA VAL A 220 11.68 18.83 -3.83
C VAL A 220 11.11 18.56 -5.22
N ASN A 221 10.22 19.43 -5.68
CA ASN A 221 9.82 19.45 -7.08
C ASN A 221 10.81 20.35 -7.85
N PRO A 222 11.57 19.84 -8.83
CA PRO A 222 12.53 20.66 -9.59
C PRO A 222 11.91 21.87 -10.30
N HIS A 223 10.61 21.83 -10.63
CA HIS A 223 9.88 22.94 -11.26
C HIS A 223 9.25 23.91 -10.25
N ASP A 224 9.31 23.59 -8.98
CA ASP A 224 8.81 24.42 -7.90
C ASP A 224 9.82 24.49 -6.74
N PRO A 225 10.94 25.21 -6.94
CA PRO A 225 12.04 25.25 -6.00
C PRO A 225 11.71 26.02 -4.70
N LEU A 226 10.52 26.61 -4.61
CA LEU A 226 10.05 27.33 -3.43
C LEU A 226 9.49 26.41 -2.34
N HIS A 227 9.24 25.15 -2.67
CA HIS A 227 8.58 24.21 -1.77
C HIS A 227 9.45 22.97 -1.50
N LEU A 228 9.59 22.65 -0.22
CA LEU A 228 10.17 21.41 0.29
C LEU A 228 9.06 20.62 0.96
N TYR A 229 8.87 19.38 0.53
CA TYR A 229 7.86 18.48 1.07
C TYR A 229 8.50 17.50 2.05
N ALA A 230 7.87 17.28 3.21
CA ALA A 230 8.36 16.36 4.21
C ALA A 230 7.28 15.35 4.65
N ALA A 231 7.58 14.05 4.51
CA ALA A 231 6.74 12.99 5.06
C ALA A 231 6.89 12.95 6.58
N SER A 232 5.80 12.72 7.31
CA SER A 232 5.80 12.66 8.77
C SER A 232 4.93 11.54 9.32
N PRO A 233 5.41 10.79 10.35
CA PRO A 233 4.57 9.90 11.14
C PRO A 233 3.66 10.65 12.13
N ASP A 234 3.93 11.94 12.36
CA ASP A 234 3.23 12.77 13.34
C ASP A 234 2.20 13.69 12.65
N PRO A 235 1.13 14.10 13.35
CA PRO A 235 0.24 15.14 12.86
C PRO A 235 0.96 16.50 12.75
N ILE A 236 0.69 17.23 11.67
CA ILE A 236 1.18 18.59 11.41
C ILE A 236 -0.03 19.52 11.50
N ASN A 237 -0.10 20.43 12.46
CA ASN A 237 -1.30 21.26 12.66
C ASN A 237 -2.57 20.43 12.93
N GLY A 238 -2.42 19.28 13.61
CA GLY A 238 -3.50 18.30 13.78
C GLY A 238 -3.88 17.50 12.51
N VAL A 239 -3.16 17.68 11.40
CA VAL A 239 -3.40 16.99 10.12
C VAL A 239 -2.35 15.91 9.88
N GLU A 240 -2.79 14.67 9.68
CA GLU A 240 -1.89 13.58 9.26
C GLU A 240 -1.60 13.69 7.75
N GLY A 241 -0.31 13.65 7.37
CA GLY A 241 0.09 13.72 5.97
C GLY A 241 1.51 14.21 5.72
N VAL A 242 1.64 15.21 4.84
CA VAL A 242 2.91 15.78 4.39
C VAL A 242 2.99 17.24 4.80
N ALA A 243 4.15 17.68 5.28
CA ALA A 243 4.42 19.09 5.50
C ALA A 243 4.88 19.75 4.19
N ASP A 244 4.27 20.86 3.84
CA ASP A 244 4.72 21.78 2.80
C ASP A 244 5.49 22.94 3.45
N ILE A 245 6.79 23.01 3.18
CA ILE A 245 7.70 23.99 3.75
C ILE A 245 8.11 24.98 2.67
N THR A 246 7.67 26.23 2.80
CA THR A 246 8.06 27.30 1.87
C THR A 246 9.47 27.78 2.17
N VAL A 247 10.44 27.49 1.31
CA VAL A 247 11.88 27.70 1.53
C VAL A 247 12.39 29.08 1.09
N ALA A 248 11.53 30.10 1.09
CA ALA A 248 11.87 31.47 0.72
C ALA A 248 12.68 32.18 1.81
N GLY A 249 13.73 32.91 1.41
CA GLY A 249 14.53 33.70 2.35
C GLY A 249 15.40 32.86 3.28
N ALA A 250 15.66 33.36 4.49
CA ALA A 250 16.48 32.70 5.51
C ALA A 250 15.71 31.54 6.18
N PRO A 251 16.38 30.46 6.61
CA PRO A 251 15.73 29.28 7.20
C PRO A 251 14.80 29.58 8.39
N ALA A 252 15.09 30.60 9.19
CA ALA A 252 14.24 31.05 10.30
C ALA A 252 12.88 31.61 9.85
N ALA A 253 12.72 32.00 8.58
CA ALA A 253 11.50 32.58 8.02
C ALA A 253 10.61 31.56 7.28
N TRP A 254 11.03 30.30 7.12
CA TRP A 254 10.23 29.32 6.38
C TRP A 254 8.93 29.00 7.11
N THR A 255 7.84 28.98 6.36
CA THR A 255 6.50 28.63 6.83
C THR A 255 6.20 27.16 6.59
N VAL A 256 5.37 26.57 7.44
CA VAL A 256 4.95 25.17 7.33
C VAL A 256 3.42 25.11 7.22
N SER A 257 2.93 24.52 6.15
CA SER A 257 1.53 24.10 5.98
C SER A 257 1.42 22.58 5.96
N ALA A 258 0.25 22.05 6.29
CA ALA A 258 -0.01 20.62 6.19
C ALA A 258 -0.81 20.31 4.92
N ILE A 259 -0.44 19.23 4.23
CA ILE A 259 -1.20 18.64 3.14
C ILE A 259 -1.76 17.31 3.64
N SER A 260 -3.09 17.20 3.72
CA SER A 260 -3.74 16.03 4.33
C SER A 260 -3.64 14.80 3.44
N ALA A 261 -3.04 13.73 3.96
CA ALA A 261 -3.05 12.40 3.36
C ALA A 261 -4.05 11.45 4.06
N ARG A 262 -4.81 11.95 5.04
CA ARG A 262 -5.73 11.19 5.92
C ARG A 262 -5.09 10.04 6.72
N ALA A 263 -3.77 9.90 6.67
CA ALA A 263 -2.95 8.98 7.45
C ALA A 263 -1.49 9.50 7.52
N PRO A 264 -0.68 9.03 8.48
CA PRO A 264 0.75 9.33 8.53
C PRO A 264 1.50 8.81 7.31
N THR A 265 2.64 9.43 7.00
CA THR A 265 3.40 9.17 5.77
C THR A 265 4.86 8.81 6.06
N ARG A 266 5.46 7.94 5.24
CA ARG A 266 6.82 7.42 5.42
C ARG A 266 7.81 7.90 4.36
N PHE A 267 7.34 8.06 3.13
CA PHE A 267 8.13 8.55 2.01
C PHE A 267 7.35 9.59 1.24
N VAL A 268 8.05 10.59 0.71
CA VAL A 268 7.45 11.62 -0.13
C VAL A 268 8.28 11.80 -1.39
N ALA A 269 7.60 12.11 -2.49
CA ALA A 269 8.20 12.59 -3.72
C ALA A 269 7.28 13.64 -4.35
N ALA A 270 7.83 14.49 -5.22
CA ALA A 270 7.04 15.52 -5.90
C ALA A 270 7.46 15.61 -7.37
N ALA A 271 6.49 15.81 -8.26
CA ALA A 271 6.73 15.90 -9.69
C ALA A 271 5.74 16.88 -10.34
N ARG A 272 6.14 17.45 -11.47
CA ARG A 272 5.26 18.17 -12.37
C ARG A 272 4.91 17.29 -13.55
N LEU A 273 3.63 16.98 -13.75
CA LEU A 273 3.19 16.03 -14.77
C LEU A 273 1.86 16.42 -15.39
N ARG A 274 1.51 15.81 -16.52
CA ARG A 274 0.15 15.88 -17.07
C ARG A 274 -0.62 14.64 -16.64
N GLU A 275 -1.83 14.86 -16.19
CA GLU A 275 -2.70 13.81 -15.70
C GLU A 275 -3.58 13.28 -16.84
N ARG A 276 -3.98 12.00 -16.79
CA ARG A 276 -4.92 11.44 -17.76
C ARG A 276 -6.25 12.22 -17.72
N LEU A 277 -6.84 12.50 -18.88
CA LEU A 277 -8.14 13.12 -19.00
C LEU A 277 -9.23 12.20 -18.44
N GLU A 278 -10.19 12.81 -17.76
CA GLU A 278 -11.32 12.14 -17.12
C GLU A 278 -12.15 11.33 -18.13
N ASP A 279 -12.53 11.96 -19.25
CA ASP A 279 -13.52 11.45 -20.21
C ASP A 279 -12.87 10.72 -21.40
N TRP A 280 -11.57 10.42 -21.33
CA TRP A 280 -10.91 9.87 -22.50
C TRP A 280 -11.31 8.41 -22.72
N GLN A 281 -12.12 8.21 -23.77
CA GLN A 281 -12.32 6.96 -24.45
C GLN A 281 -11.38 6.93 -25.67
N PRO A 282 -10.61 5.86 -25.89
CA PRO A 282 -9.83 5.73 -27.12
C PRO A 282 -10.79 5.74 -28.29
N SER A 283 -10.53 6.60 -29.26
CA SER A 283 -11.06 6.36 -30.60
C SER A 283 -10.57 4.99 -31.11
N ILE A 284 -11.48 4.18 -31.62
CA ILE A 284 -11.21 2.84 -32.16
C ILE A 284 -9.92 2.83 -33.00
N GLY A 285 -8.90 2.09 -32.56
CA GLY A 285 -7.66 1.85 -33.32
C GLY A 285 -6.42 2.68 -32.96
N VAL A 286 -6.47 3.58 -31.97
CA VAL A 286 -5.25 4.16 -31.37
C VAL A 286 -4.81 3.33 -30.16
N GLY A 287 -3.53 2.91 -30.16
CA GLY A 287 -2.93 2.23 -29.00
C GLY A 287 -2.77 3.18 -27.80
N TYR A 288 -2.28 2.66 -26.67
CA TYR A 288 -2.02 3.38 -25.40
C TYR A 288 -0.93 4.50 -25.48
N ASP A 289 -0.63 4.97 -26.69
CA ASP A 289 0.40 5.94 -27.05
C ASP A 289 -0.22 7.21 -27.67
N ASP A 290 -1.41 7.63 -27.21
CA ASP A 290 -2.01 8.89 -27.65
C ASP A 290 -1.82 10.02 -26.62
N ARG A 291 -1.30 11.17 -27.07
CA ARG A 291 -1.18 12.40 -26.28
C ARG A 291 -2.53 12.94 -25.84
N SER A 292 -3.57 12.70 -26.64
CA SER A 292 -4.93 13.18 -26.35
C SER A 292 -5.49 12.56 -25.07
N GLU A 293 -4.87 11.49 -24.55
CA GLU A 293 -5.18 10.89 -23.25
C GLU A 293 -4.88 11.80 -22.06
N PHE A 294 -4.05 12.84 -22.20
CA PHE A 294 -3.54 13.63 -21.09
C PHE A 294 -4.00 15.08 -21.15
N GLN A 295 -4.16 15.69 -19.97
CA GLN A 295 -4.42 17.10 -19.80
C GLN A 295 -3.34 17.94 -20.51
N ALA A 296 -3.75 19.02 -21.17
CA ALA A 296 -2.81 19.90 -21.85
C ALA A 296 -1.82 20.58 -20.89
N THR A 297 -2.30 20.92 -19.68
CA THR A 297 -1.54 21.64 -18.65
C THR A 297 -0.93 20.66 -17.66
N ALA A 298 0.34 20.87 -17.35
CA ALA A 298 1.01 20.11 -16.30
C ALA A 298 0.73 20.71 -14.91
N VAL A 299 0.50 19.85 -13.93
CA VAL A 299 0.18 20.16 -12.54
C VAL A 299 1.26 19.64 -11.61
N ASN A 300 1.43 20.29 -10.46
CA ASN A 300 2.32 19.80 -9.40
C ASN A 300 1.55 18.80 -8.54
N ARG A 301 2.16 17.65 -8.28
CA ARG A 301 1.63 16.63 -7.38
C ARG A 301 2.69 16.21 -6.38
N VAL A 302 2.20 15.87 -5.19
CA VAL A 302 3.00 15.26 -4.14
C VAL A 302 2.50 13.82 -3.95
N TYR A 303 3.43 12.88 -3.99
CA TYR A 303 3.18 11.46 -3.85
C TYR A 303 3.69 11.02 -2.48
N ALA A 304 2.80 10.51 -1.64
CA ALA A 304 3.13 10.14 -0.27
C ALA A 304 2.83 8.67 -0.01
N VAL A 305 3.83 7.89 0.43
CA VAL A 305 3.59 6.53 0.88
C VAL A 305 2.98 6.57 2.28
N LEU A 306 1.79 6.02 2.41
CA LEU A 306 1.05 5.95 3.68
C LEU A 306 1.65 4.89 4.62
N ASP A 307 1.61 5.15 5.92
CA ASP A 307 2.05 4.20 6.93
C ASP A 307 1.03 3.05 7.08
N PRO A 308 1.41 1.78 6.81
CA PRO A 308 0.51 0.63 6.96
C PRO A 308 -0.02 0.42 8.38
N ALA A 309 0.58 1.02 9.40
CA ALA A 309 0.07 0.96 10.76
C ALA A 309 -1.23 1.78 10.96
N ARG A 310 -1.54 2.71 10.06
CA ARG A 310 -2.71 3.60 10.17
C ARG A 310 -3.51 3.77 8.86
N CYS A 311 -3.28 2.92 7.87
CA CYS A 311 -4.08 2.84 6.65
C CYS A 311 -4.63 1.42 6.45
N GLY A 312 -5.57 1.26 5.51
CA GLY A 312 -6.13 -0.04 5.11
C GLY A 312 -7.62 -0.17 5.39
N ASN A 313 -8.10 -1.42 5.36
CA ASN A 313 -9.52 -1.78 5.32
C ASN A 313 -10.36 -1.25 6.50
N ASN A 314 -9.74 -1.00 7.66
CA ASN A 314 -10.44 -0.50 8.86
C ASN A 314 -10.11 0.98 9.17
N HIS A 315 -9.19 1.59 8.43
CA HIS A 315 -8.72 2.96 8.65
C HIS A 315 -9.44 3.94 7.72
N ARG A 316 -9.22 5.26 7.90
CA ARG A 316 -9.87 6.34 7.14
C ARG A 316 -9.45 6.45 5.67
N ILE A 317 -8.35 5.77 5.30
CA ILE A 317 -7.87 5.69 3.93
C ILE A 317 -7.24 4.32 3.67
N GLY A 318 -7.31 3.84 2.43
CA GLY A 318 -6.60 2.63 1.98
C GLY A 318 -5.08 2.81 2.04
N CYS A 319 -4.32 1.71 2.02
CA CYS A 319 -2.85 1.77 1.98
C CYS A 319 -2.32 1.91 0.55
N GLY A 320 -1.14 2.53 0.42
CA GLY A 320 -0.46 2.70 -0.86
C GLY A 320 0.20 4.07 -0.99
N ILE A 321 0.26 4.58 -2.21
CA ILE A 321 0.74 5.94 -2.51
C ILE A 321 -0.46 6.87 -2.64
N ALA A 322 -0.63 7.79 -1.70
CA ALA A 322 -1.58 8.89 -1.80
C ALA A 322 -1.07 9.93 -2.81
N VAL A 323 -2.00 10.45 -3.64
CA VAL A 323 -1.73 11.55 -4.58
C VAL A 323 -2.32 12.80 -3.98
N LEU A 324 -1.46 13.75 -3.65
CA LEU A 324 -1.81 14.98 -2.98
C LEU A 324 -1.68 16.17 -3.93
N ASP A 325 -2.59 17.12 -3.78
CA ASP A 325 -2.57 18.40 -4.47
C ASP A 325 -2.14 19.50 -3.49
N PRO A 326 -0.92 20.03 -3.60
CA PRO A 326 -0.46 21.15 -2.78
C PRO A 326 -1.36 22.39 -2.87
N ALA A 327 -2.05 22.61 -4.00
CA ALA A 327 -2.90 23.77 -4.18
C ALA A 327 -4.20 23.71 -3.37
N THR A 328 -4.72 22.50 -3.13
CA THR A 328 -5.94 22.28 -2.31
C THR A 328 -5.62 21.91 -0.87
N GLY A 329 -4.37 21.50 -0.58
CA GLY A 329 -3.92 21.09 0.75
C GLY A 329 -4.39 19.68 1.15
N GLY A 330 -4.73 18.82 0.19
CA GLY A 330 -5.25 17.48 0.47
C GLY A 330 -5.09 16.48 -0.67
N LEU A 331 -5.84 15.39 -0.58
CA LEU A 331 -5.92 14.36 -1.61
C LEU A 331 -6.56 14.91 -2.90
N VAL A 332 -6.08 14.45 -4.05
CA VAL A 332 -6.75 14.66 -5.34
C VAL A 332 -8.15 14.01 -5.27
N PRO A 333 -9.23 14.67 -5.75
CA PRO A 333 -10.57 14.08 -5.76
C PRO A 333 -10.66 12.87 -6.71
N ASP A 334 -11.59 11.95 -6.45
CA ASP A 334 -11.87 10.88 -7.42
C ASP A 334 -12.54 11.48 -8.65
N TYR A 335 -11.89 11.32 -9.79
CA TYR A 335 -12.40 11.76 -11.09
C TYR A 335 -13.74 11.15 -11.46
N ALA A 336 -14.01 9.91 -11.04
CA ALA A 336 -15.31 9.30 -11.31
C ALA A 336 -16.42 9.83 -10.39
N GLY A 337 -16.08 10.62 -9.37
CA GLY A 337 -17.01 11.11 -8.35
C GLY A 337 -17.62 10.00 -7.48
N LEU A 338 -17.04 8.80 -7.50
CA LEU A 338 -17.56 7.63 -6.78
C LEU A 338 -17.02 7.57 -5.36
N MET A 339 -15.89 8.22 -5.10
CA MET A 339 -15.29 8.39 -3.78
C MET A 339 -14.93 9.87 -3.55
N PRO A 340 -14.81 10.34 -2.30
CA PRO A 340 -14.42 11.73 -2.01
C PRO A 340 -12.98 12.06 -2.42
N TYR A 341 -12.15 11.03 -2.63
CA TYR A 341 -10.74 11.16 -3.02
C TYR A 341 -10.30 10.04 -3.94
N LEU A 342 -9.26 10.32 -4.72
CA LEU A 342 -8.58 9.36 -5.59
C LEU A 342 -8.02 8.20 -4.76
N ALA A 343 -8.31 6.96 -5.18
CA ALA A 343 -7.81 5.78 -4.49
C ALA A 343 -6.27 5.85 -4.41
N PRO A 344 -5.66 5.59 -3.23
CA PRO A 344 -4.21 5.42 -3.15
C PRO A 344 -3.75 4.36 -4.15
N ILE A 345 -2.60 4.59 -4.80
CA ILE A 345 -2.02 3.60 -5.70
C ILE A 345 -1.59 2.41 -4.85
N ALA A 346 -2.36 1.31 -4.91
CA ALA A 346 -2.12 0.13 -4.10
C ALA A 346 -0.71 -0.44 -4.34
N LEU A 347 0.03 -0.58 -3.25
CA LEU A 347 1.34 -1.23 -3.25
C LEU A 347 1.17 -2.70 -2.88
N PRO A 348 1.78 -3.65 -3.61
CA PRO A 348 1.64 -5.06 -3.29
C PRO A 348 2.35 -5.45 -1.99
N GLU A 349 3.31 -4.63 -1.55
CA GLU A 349 4.18 -4.87 -0.40
C GLU A 349 4.61 -3.55 0.25
N LEU A 350 5.23 -3.66 1.43
CA LEU A 350 5.77 -2.50 2.16
C LEU A 350 6.81 -1.75 1.32
N ALA A 351 6.60 -0.45 1.05
CA ALA A 351 7.63 0.37 0.43
C ALA A 351 8.84 0.56 1.36
N LEU A 352 10.02 0.55 0.75
CA LEU A 352 11.32 0.84 1.38
C LEU A 352 11.96 2.12 0.84
N GLY A 353 11.38 2.73 -0.20
CA GLY A 353 11.77 4.02 -0.74
C GLY A 353 10.79 4.48 -1.81
N LEU A 354 10.95 5.73 -2.25
CA LEU A 354 10.18 6.30 -3.34
C LEU A 354 11.08 7.27 -4.10
N ALA A 355 11.18 7.11 -5.42
CA ALA A 355 11.74 8.13 -6.28
C ALA A 355 10.88 8.29 -7.52
N VAL A 356 10.82 9.51 -8.02
CA VAL A 356 10.00 9.88 -9.18
C VAL A 356 10.88 10.41 -10.30
N SER A 357 10.39 10.19 -11.51
CA SER A 357 10.95 10.63 -12.76
C SER A 357 9.92 11.42 -13.52
N GLU A 358 10.37 12.52 -14.12
CA GLU A 358 9.71 13.18 -15.22
C GLU A 358 10.24 12.64 -16.55
N PRO A 359 9.71 13.07 -17.70
CA PRO A 359 10.18 12.63 -19.00
C PRO A 359 11.66 13.03 -19.21
N PRO A 360 12.43 12.24 -19.96
CA PRO A 360 13.83 12.54 -20.23
C PRO A 360 13.96 13.88 -20.97
N ALA A 361 15.01 14.64 -20.65
CA ALA A 361 15.30 15.94 -21.25
C ALA A 361 15.52 15.83 -22.76
N VAL A 362 16.10 14.72 -23.22
CA VAL A 362 16.23 14.38 -24.64
C VAL A 362 15.38 13.15 -24.95
N PRO A 363 14.44 13.22 -25.90
CA PRO A 363 13.65 12.06 -26.27
C PRO A 363 14.53 10.98 -26.94
N PRO A 364 14.22 9.68 -26.77
CA PRO A 364 14.99 8.63 -27.42
C PRO A 364 14.95 8.74 -28.95
N PRO A 365 16.08 8.50 -29.65
CA PRO A 365 16.15 8.64 -31.10
C PRO A 365 15.38 7.51 -31.80
N GLY A 366 14.58 7.84 -32.82
CA GLY A 366 13.83 6.86 -33.62
C GLY A 366 12.53 6.36 -32.96
N GLU A 367 12.19 6.83 -31.76
CA GLU A 367 10.89 6.59 -31.15
C GLU A 367 9.79 7.49 -31.77
N GLU A 368 8.53 7.12 -31.54
CA GLU A 368 7.37 7.83 -32.05
C GLU A 368 7.37 9.32 -31.65
N THR A 369 6.76 10.15 -32.49
CA THR A 369 6.72 11.61 -32.27
C THR A 369 6.21 11.97 -30.88
N ILE A 370 5.36 11.15 -30.25
CA ILE A 370 4.76 11.40 -28.93
C ILE A 370 5.79 11.77 -27.85
N TYR A 371 6.95 11.12 -27.83
CA TYR A 371 7.97 11.31 -26.78
C TYR A 371 8.70 12.66 -26.85
N THR A 372 8.58 13.39 -27.96
CA THR A 372 9.16 14.73 -28.12
C THR A 372 8.39 15.86 -27.42
N ALA A 373 7.23 15.62 -26.80
CA ALA A 373 6.41 16.67 -26.16
C ALA A 373 6.21 16.48 -24.65
N GLY A 374 7.24 15.99 -23.96
CA GLY A 374 7.19 15.77 -22.51
C GLY A 374 6.40 14.51 -22.16
N PHE A 375 6.65 13.43 -22.90
CA PHE A 375 6.15 12.10 -22.58
C PHE A 375 7.34 11.13 -22.52
N MET A 376 7.20 10.10 -21.71
CA MET A 376 8.13 8.99 -21.60
C MET A 376 7.40 7.66 -21.75
N LYS A 377 8.15 6.63 -22.09
CA LYS A 377 7.66 5.30 -22.35
C LYS A 377 7.73 4.46 -21.08
N ILE A 378 6.68 3.68 -20.82
CA ILE A 378 6.70 2.58 -19.87
C ILE A 378 6.30 1.29 -20.60
N ALA A 379 7.01 0.19 -20.31
CA ALA A 379 6.82 -1.10 -20.98
C ALA A 379 6.48 -2.22 -19.99
N PRO A 380 5.25 -2.25 -19.44
CA PRO A 380 4.74 -3.43 -18.75
C PRO A 380 4.58 -4.64 -19.69
N GLY A 381 4.35 -5.82 -19.11
CA GLY A 381 4.08 -7.04 -19.87
C GLY A 381 2.86 -6.97 -20.80
N THR A 382 1.91 -6.06 -20.53
CA THR A 382 0.71 -5.83 -21.35
C THR A 382 0.96 -5.03 -22.63
N GLY A 383 2.13 -4.41 -22.78
CA GLY A 383 2.46 -3.57 -23.92
C GLY A 383 3.15 -2.28 -23.51
N GLN A 384 3.51 -1.46 -24.50
CA GLN A 384 4.09 -0.15 -24.26
C GLN A 384 2.98 0.89 -24.09
N ARG A 385 3.21 1.89 -23.25
CA ARG A 385 2.32 3.05 -23.12
C ARG A 385 3.10 4.32 -22.79
N ALA A 386 2.60 5.46 -23.26
CA ALA A 386 3.16 6.78 -22.97
C ALA A 386 2.66 7.31 -21.61
N THR A 387 3.51 7.94 -20.82
CA THR A 387 3.16 8.65 -19.57
C THR A 387 3.96 9.93 -19.46
N THR A 388 3.65 10.79 -18.49
CA THR A 388 4.43 12.01 -18.21
C THR A 388 5.20 11.95 -16.91
N ALA A 389 5.04 10.92 -16.09
CA ALA A 389 5.88 10.71 -14.92
C ALA A 389 5.78 9.25 -14.42
N VAL A 390 6.87 8.74 -13.84
CA VAL A 390 6.96 7.37 -13.30
C VAL A 390 7.57 7.42 -11.90
N ALA A 391 7.06 6.63 -10.98
CA ALA A 391 7.74 6.33 -9.72
C ALA A 391 8.33 4.92 -9.72
N ALA A 392 9.46 4.74 -9.05
CA ALA A 392 9.97 3.43 -8.65
C ALA A 392 9.86 3.25 -7.13
N ILE A 393 9.37 2.08 -6.73
CA ILE A 393 9.07 1.74 -5.34
C ILE A 393 9.76 0.44 -4.97
N PRO A 394 10.99 0.50 -4.43
CA PRO A 394 11.64 -0.66 -3.81
C PRO A 394 10.79 -1.17 -2.64
N SER A 395 10.63 -2.48 -2.51
CA SER A 395 9.64 -3.07 -1.61
C SER A 395 10.17 -4.23 -0.75
N GLY A 396 9.42 -4.53 0.32
CA GLY A 396 9.72 -5.54 1.34
C GLY A 396 9.84 -6.99 0.86
N ASN A 397 9.51 -7.28 -0.39
CA ASN A 397 9.73 -8.58 -1.02
C ASN A 397 10.93 -8.61 -1.99
N GLY A 398 11.78 -7.59 -1.95
CA GLY A 398 12.99 -7.50 -2.79
C GLY A 398 12.75 -7.02 -4.22
N ARG A 399 11.49 -6.73 -4.59
CA ARG A 399 11.12 -6.21 -5.92
C ARG A 399 11.15 -4.68 -5.95
N VAL A 400 11.20 -4.15 -7.16
CA VAL A 400 10.97 -2.73 -7.44
C VAL A 400 9.74 -2.61 -8.32
N TYR A 401 8.67 -1.98 -7.84
CA TYR A 401 7.45 -1.75 -8.61
C TYR A 401 7.50 -0.38 -9.30
N PHE A 402 6.73 -0.23 -10.38
CA PHE A 402 6.50 1.07 -11.03
C PHE A 402 5.11 1.58 -10.75
N ALA A 403 4.99 2.90 -10.56
CA ALA A 403 3.72 3.57 -10.69
C ALA A 403 3.78 4.52 -11.90
N ASP A 404 2.81 4.38 -12.78
CA ASP A 404 2.51 5.35 -13.83
C ASP A 404 1.74 6.50 -13.19
N LEU A 405 2.45 7.59 -12.90
CA LEU A 405 1.92 8.68 -12.10
C LEU A 405 0.91 9.54 -12.86
N GLY A 406 1.01 9.58 -14.19
CA GLY A 406 0.03 10.24 -15.06
C GLY A 406 -1.31 9.49 -15.14
N ARG A 407 -1.31 8.18 -14.87
CA ARG A 407 -2.53 7.34 -14.80
C ARG A 407 -2.91 6.88 -13.40
N TRP A 408 -2.15 7.30 -12.38
CA TRP A 408 -2.36 6.96 -10.97
C TRP A 408 -2.53 5.45 -10.71
N ALA A 409 -1.69 4.63 -11.35
CA ALA A 409 -1.78 3.18 -11.23
C ALA A 409 -0.41 2.51 -11.33
N ILE A 410 -0.26 1.34 -10.69
CA ILE A 410 0.82 0.42 -11.05
C ILE A 410 0.41 -0.25 -12.37
N PRO A 411 1.19 -0.11 -13.46
CA PRO A 411 0.96 -0.88 -14.67
C PRO A 411 0.92 -2.37 -14.36
N SER A 412 -0.01 -3.09 -14.96
CA SER A 412 -0.05 -4.55 -14.81
C SER A 412 0.64 -5.24 -15.99
N ASP A 413 1.38 -6.31 -15.70
CA ASP A 413 1.96 -7.20 -16.71
C ASP A 413 0.90 -8.07 -17.40
N THR A 414 -0.33 -8.10 -16.87
CA THR A 414 -1.49 -8.76 -17.47
C THR A 414 -2.70 -7.82 -17.48
N SER A 415 -3.67 -8.03 -18.37
CA SER A 415 -4.90 -7.23 -18.31
C SER A 415 -5.76 -7.67 -17.12
N ILE A 416 -6.36 -6.68 -16.45
CA ILE A 416 -7.27 -6.93 -15.33
C ILE A 416 -8.70 -7.25 -15.78
N ILE A 417 -9.05 -6.95 -17.02
CA ILE A 417 -10.41 -7.21 -17.56
C ILE A 417 -10.41 -8.22 -18.71
N ARG A 418 -9.25 -8.53 -19.30
CA ARG A 418 -9.11 -9.48 -20.42
C ARG A 418 -8.30 -10.71 -20.01
N SER A 419 -8.58 -11.86 -20.61
CA SER A 419 -7.81 -13.13 -20.49
C SER A 419 -7.88 -13.84 -19.13
N SER A 420 -7.06 -14.89 -18.93
CA SER A 420 -7.08 -15.75 -17.74
C SER A 420 -6.66 -15.08 -16.43
N SER A 421 -6.06 -13.89 -16.50
CA SER A 421 -5.68 -13.08 -15.34
C SER A 421 -6.76 -12.07 -14.93
N ARG A 422 -7.92 -12.02 -15.58
CA ARG A 422 -8.94 -11.00 -15.29
C ARG A 422 -9.46 -11.08 -13.85
N THR A 423 -10.05 -9.98 -13.37
CA THR A 423 -10.84 -9.97 -12.14
C THR A 423 -11.96 -11.00 -12.28
N ALA A 424 -12.02 -11.97 -11.38
CA ALA A 424 -12.96 -13.08 -11.55
C ALA A 424 -13.17 -13.83 -10.23
N VAL A 425 -14.25 -14.61 -10.19
CA VAL A 425 -14.40 -15.71 -9.24
C VAL A 425 -13.67 -16.92 -9.82
N THR A 426 -12.74 -17.47 -9.05
CA THR A 426 -11.80 -18.51 -9.50
C THR A 426 -12.01 -19.85 -8.83
N GLY A 427 -12.90 -19.90 -7.86
CA GLY A 427 -13.23 -21.09 -7.11
C GLY A 427 -14.46 -20.87 -6.25
N GLY A 428 -15.20 -21.93 -6.00
CA GLY A 428 -16.33 -21.93 -5.09
C GLY A 428 -16.61 -23.34 -4.58
N LEU A 429 -17.03 -23.45 -3.34
CA LEU A 429 -17.50 -24.71 -2.78
C LEU A 429 -18.57 -24.46 -1.71
N GLY A 430 -19.76 -25.01 -1.94
CA GLY A 430 -20.78 -25.19 -0.90
C GLY A 430 -20.38 -26.33 0.04
N LEU A 431 -20.38 -26.04 1.34
CA LEU A 431 -20.15 -27.00 2.41
C LEU A 431 -21.47 -27.26 3.11
N GLY A 432 -21.96 -28.49 2.95
CA GLY A 432 -23.18 -28.95 3.58
C GLY A 432 -22.94 -29.70 4.88
N VAL A 433 -24.01 -29.84 5.66
CA VAL A 433 -24.05 -30.72 6.83
C VAL A 433 -24.96 -31.90 6.51
N ALA A 434 -24.46 -33.11 6.75
CA ALA A 434 -25.28 -34.31 6.65
C ALA A 434 -26.29 -34.31 7.80
N VAL A 435 -27.58 -34.28 7.46
CA VAL A 435 -28.66 -34.39 8.44
C VAL A 435 -29.06 -35.86 8.53
N GLU A 436 -29.11 -36.39 9.76
CA GLU A 436 -29.50 -37.78 9.99
C GLU A 436 -30.91 -38.05 9.44
N GLY A 437 -31.02 -39.01 8.52
CA GLY A 437 -32.28 -39.37 7.87
C GLY A 437 -32.56 -38.66 6.54
N GLU A 438 -31.75 -37.66 6.14
CA GLU A 438 -31.83 -37.04 4.81
C GLU A 438 -30.87 -37.74 3.83
N THR A 439 -31.31 -37.90 2.57
CA THR A 439 -30.51 -38.56 1.52
C THR A 439 -29.49 -37.63 0.89
N LEU A 440 -29.71 -36.31 1.02
CA LEU A 440 -28.80 -35.26 0.57
C LEU A 440 -28.45 -34.36 1.75
N PRO A 441 -27.20 -33.92 1.88
CA PRO A 441 -26.82 -32.93 2.88
C PRO A 441 -27.53 -31.61 2.57
N ARG A 442 -27.88 -30.84 3.61
CA ARG A 442 -28.31 -29.46 3.42
C ARG A 442 -27.09 -28.63 3.09
N ILE A 443 -27.12 -27.92 1.96
CA ILE A 443 -25.96 -27.16 1.44
C ILE A 443 -26.35 -25.68 1.28
N LEU A 444 -25.42 -24.78 1.65
CA LEU A 444 -25.50 -23.38 1.25
C LEU A 444 -25.00 -23.25 -0.18
N GLY A 445 -25.80 -22.59 -1.03
CA GLY A 445 -25.46 -22.33 -2.43
C GLY A 445 -25.58 -20.86 -2.78
N ILE A 446 -25.27 -20.54 -4.03
CA ILE A 446 -25.52 -19.23 -4.64
C ILE A 446 -26.60 -19.37 -5.69
N TRP A 447 -27.59 -18.49 -5.66
CA TRP A 447 -28.58 -18.40 -6.74
C TRP A 447 -27.97 -17.77 -7.97
N HIS A 448 -28.11 -18.43 -9.12
CA HIS A 448 -27.74 -17.91 -10.42
C HIS A 448 -28.87 -18.11 -11.44
N LEU A 449 -28.84 -17.34 -12.53
CA LEU A 449 -29.77 -17.50 -13.64
C LEU A 449 -29.17 -18.49 -14.65
N ALA A 450 -29.75 -19.69 -14.75
CA ALA A 450 -29.39 -20.72 -15.72
C ALA A 450 -30.57 -20.96 -16.67
N GLU A 451 -30.36 -20.79 -17.98
CA GLU A 451 -31.38 -21.06 -19.02
C GLU A 451 -32.77 -20.44 -18.74
N GLU A 452 -32.81 -19.20 -18.25
CA GLU A 452 -34.01 -18.44 -17.85
C GLU A 452 -34.68 -18.86 -16.52
N GLU A 453 -34.17 -19.88 -15.84
CA GLU A 453 -34.63 -20.31 -14.51
C GLU A 453 -33.59 -20.01 -13.43
N TRP A 454 -34.05 -19.84 -12.19
CA TRP A 454 -33.16 -19.66 -11.05
C TRP A 454 -32.78 -21.02 -10.49
N GLU A 455 -31.49 -21.28 -10.45
CA GLU A 455 -30.95 -22.51 -9.90
C GLU A 455 -30.00 -22.19 -8.75
N LEU A 456 -30.00 -23.07 -7.75
CA LEU A 456 -29.10 -22.96 -6.60
C LEU A 456 -27.80 -23.73 -6.92
N GLY A 457 -26.73 -22.98 -7.17
CA GLY A 457 -25.42 -23.50 -7.49
C GLY A 457 -24.60 -23.87 -6.25
N PHE A 458 -23.97 -25.04 -6.27
CA PHE A 458 -23.05 -25.51 -5.22
C PHE A 458 -21.67 -25.89 -5.75
N ALA A 459 -21.56 -26.10 -7.07
CA ALA A 459 -20.29 -26.38 -7.71
C ALA A 459 -19.55 -25.08 -8.04
N SER A 460 -18.25 -25.18 -8.26
CA SER A 460 -17.41 -24.01 -8.50
C SER A 460 -17.80 -23.19 -9.74
N ALA A 461 -18.37 -23.81 -10.78
CA ALA A 461 -18.80 -23.11 -11.99
C ALA A 461 -20.07 -22.29 -11.69
N ASP A 462 -21.09 -22.94 -11.15
CA ASP A 462 -22.36 -22.32 -10.77
C ASP A 462 -22.15 -21.14 -9.79
N ILE A 463 -21.28 -21.32 -8.79
CA ILE A 463 -20.95 -20.26 -7.83
C ILE A 463 -20.26 -19.08 -8.54
N ALA A 464 -19.40 -19.35 -9.53
CA ALA A 464 -18.73 -18.28 -10.26
C ALA A 464 -19.72 -17.45 -11.10
N ASP A 465 -20.74 -18.09 -11.67
CA ASP A 465 -21.76 -17.42 -12.48
C ASP A 465 -22.75 -16.60 -11.63
N GLY A 466 -22.99 -17.01 -10.38
CA GLY A 466 -23.89 -16.31 -9.44
C GLY A 466 -23.24 -15.23 -8.57
N VAL A 467 -21.91 -15.07 -8.62
CA VAL A 467 -21.17 -14.09 -7.81
C VAL A 467 -20.59 -13.00 -8.71
N ARG A 468 -20.96 -11.75 -8.42
CA ARG A 468 -20.47 -10.55 -9.12
C ARG A 468 -19.27 -9.95 -8.40
N VAL A 469 -18.27 -9.56 -9.16
CA VAL A 469 -17.04 -8.86 -8.72
C VAL A 469 -16.79 -7.65 -9.61
N THR A 470 -15.98 -6.69 -9.17
CA THR A 470 -15.74 -5.43 -9.90
C THR A 470 -14.24 -5.13 -9.99
N PRO A 471 -13.66 -4.95 -11.19
CA PRO A 471 -12.27 -4.57 -11.36
C PRO A 471 -11.98 -3.24 -10.66
N GLY A 472 -10.80 -3.11 -10.05
CA GLY A 472 -10.45 -1.95 -9.23
C GLY A 472 -10.96 -2.00 -7.78
N PHE A 473 -12.01 -2.78 -7.49
CA PHE A 473 -12.58 -2.94 -6.14
C PHE A 473 -12.27 -4.32 -5.55
N THR A 474 -12.34 -5.36 -6.36
CA THR A 474 -12.10 -6.73 -5.91
C THR A 474 -10.59 -7.03 -5.82
N VAL A 475 -10.16 -7.53 -4.66
CA VAL A 475 -8.81 -8.10 -4.47
C VAL A 475 -8.77 -9.58 -4.75
N THR A 476 -7.57 -10.15 -4.79
CA THR A 476 -7.41 -11.60 -4.66
C THR A 476 -7.63 -11.99 -3.20
N GLU A 477 -8.72 -12.67 -2.92
CA GLU A 477 -9.16 -12.98 -1.55
C GLU A 477 -10.04 -14.22 -1.50
N SER A 478 -9.93 -14.97 -0.41
CA SER A 478 -10.85 -16.04 -0.05
C SER A 478 -11.95 -15.48 0.85
N TRP A 479 -13.19 -15.69 0.44
CA TRP A 479 -14.41 -15.31 1.13
C TRP A 479 -15.09 -16.55 1.69
N MET A 480 -15.69 -16.41 2.85
CA MET A 480 -16.49 -17.45 3.49
C MET A 480 -17.80 -16.85 3.99
N VAL A 481 -18.91 -17.34 3.48
CA VAL A 481 -20.24 -17.12 4.05
C VAL A 481 -20.55 -18.31 4.92
N SER A 482 -20.90 -18.12 6.18
CA SER A 482 -21.22 -19.25 7.06
C SER A 482 -22.37 -18.92 7.99
N PHE A 483 -23.15 -19.94 8.37
CA PHE A 483 -24.29 -19.79 9.27
C PHE A 483 -23.88 -19.97 10.73
N GLN A 484 -24.15 -18.94 11.53
CA GLN A 484 -23.79 -18.83 12.95
C GLN A 484 -22.31 -19.14 13.26
N PRO A 485 -21.34 -18.62 12.48
CA PRO A 485 -19.93 -18.84 12.76
C PRO A 485 -19.51 -18.07 14.02
N PRO A 486 -18.38 -18.45 14.63
CA PRO A 486 -17.65 -17.54 15.49
C PRO A 486 -17.33 -16.24 14.74
N LEU A 487 -17.48 -15.10 15.40
CA LEU A 487 -17.09 -13.81 14.83
C LEU A 487 -15.57 -13.69 14.83
N PRO A 488 -14.94 -13.25 13.72
CA PRO A 488 -13.48 -13.21 13.59
C PRO A 488 -12.79 -12.45 14.73
N GLY A 489 -11.84 -13.10 15.41
CA GLY A 489 -11.07 -12.51 16.50
C GLY A 489 -11.78 -12.53 17.86
N LEU A 490 -13.00 -13.09 17.93
CA LEU A 490 -13.78 -13.27 19.16
C LEU A 490 -13.95 -14.75 19.53
N GLU A 491 -13.09 -15.63 19.02
CA GLU A 491 -13.13 -17.07 19.32
C GLU A 491 -12.41 -17.38 20.64
N ALA A 492 -13.07 -18.13 21.54
CA ALA A 492 -12.48 -18.74 22.75
C ALA A 492 -11.54 -17.81 23.56
N SER A 493 -11.91 -16.54 23.71
CA SER A 493 -11.16 -15.54 24.47
C SER A 493 -11.35 -15.73 25.96
N ARG A 494 -10.34 -15.37 26.77
CA ARG A 494 -10.53 -15.32 28.22
C ARG A 494 -11.51 -14.20 28.58
N ALA A 495 -12.33 -14.46 29.58
CA ALA A 495 -13.46 -13.63 29.93
C ALA A 495 -13.63 -13.47 31.44
N GLN A 496 -14.41 -12.45 31.77
CA GLN A 496 -14.90 -12.14 33.09
C GLN A 496 -16.40 -11.87 33.01
N SER A 497 -17.14 -12.24 34.05
CA SER A 497 -18.56 -11.92 34.17
C SER A 497 -18.84 -11.08 35.40
N GLY A 498 -20.04 -10.49 35.44
CA GLY A 498 -20.61 -9.87 36.62
C GLY A 498 -22.10 -9.62 36.48
N ARG A 499 -22.67 -8.92 37.45
CA ARG A 499 -24.09 -8.56 37.48
C ARG A 499 -24.29 -7.11 37.04
N MET A 500 -25.27 -6.89 36.19
CA MET A 500 -25.80 -5.56 35.86
C MET A 500 -26.76 -5.06 36.93
N ALA A 501 -27.04 -3.75 36.96
CA ALA A 501 -27.97 -3.17 37.94
C ALA A 501 -29.41 -3.73 37.83
N ASP A 502 -29.83 -4.14 36.63
CA ASP A 502 -31.13 -4.75 36.35
C ASP A 502 -31.18 -6.27 36.68
N GLY A 503 -30.08 -6.85 37.17
CA GLY A 503 -29.97 -8.25 37.54
C GLY A 503 -29.50 -9.18 36.41
N ARG A 504 -29.35 -8.70 35.17
CA ARG A 504 -28.78 -9.50 34.07
C ARG A 504 -27.29 -9.76 34.29
N THR A 505 -26.78 -10.79 33.63
CA THR A 505 -25.35 -11.11 33.61
C THR A 505 -24.69 -10.37 32.47
N TRP A 506 -23.54 -9.74 32.71
CA TRP A 506 -22.67 -9.26 31.65
C TRP A 506 -21.43 -10.16 31.51
N VAL A 507 -20.90 -10.29 30.30
CA VAL A 507 -19.63 -10.96 30.00
C VAL A 507 -18.72 -10.02 29.21
N ALA A 508 -17.50 -9.83 29.70
CA ALA A 508 -16.46 -9.06 29.03
C ALA A 508 -15.28 -9.98 28.68
N LEU A 509 -14.74 -9.84 27.48
CA LEU A 509 -13.61 -10.62 26.98
C LEU A 509 -12.30 -9.95 27.42
N GLN A 510 -11.87 -10.22 28.66
CA GLN A 510 -10.71 -9.58 29.28
C GLN A 510 -10.02 -10.48 30.31
N VAL A 511 -8.75 -10.18 30.59
CA VAL A 511 -7.93 -10.89 31.57
C VAL A 511 -7.48 -9.95 32.68
N PRO A 512 -7.93 -10.16 33.93
CA PRO A 512 -7.42 -9.41 35.08
C PRO A 512 -6.05 -9.91 35.52
N ALA A 513 -5.19 -8.97 35.91
CA ALA A 513 -3.90 -9.19 36.55
C ALA A 513 -3.77 -8.28 37.77
N GLY A 514 -4.36 -8.71 38.89
CA GLY A 514 -4.52 -7.86 40.06
C GLY A 514 -5.54 -6.75 39.80
N ALA A 515 -5.12 -5.49 39.91
CA ALA A 515 -5.97 -4.32 39.65
C ALA A 515 -5.91 -3.82 38.19
N THR A 516 -5.06 -4.41 37.35
CA THR A 516 -4.94 -4.03 35.93
C THR A 516 -5.46 -5.14 35.02
N LEU A 517 -5.72 -4.82 33.75
CA LEU A 517 -6.07 -5.79 32.72
C LEU A 517 -4.86 -6.01 31.82
N THR A 518 -4.51 -7.27 31.56
CA THR A 518 -3.42 -7.62 30.63
C THR A 518 -3.91 -7.82 29.20
N GLN A 519 -5.21 -8.12 29.04
CA GLN A 519 -5.86 -8.30 27.75
C GLN A 519 -7.27 -7.73 27.83
N VAL A 520 -7.67 -6.97 26.80
CA VAL A 520 -9.01 -6.39 26.65
C VAL A 520 -9.40 -6.51 25.18
N VAL A 521 -10.42 -7.30 24.89
CA VAL A 521 -11.04 -7.36 23.57
C VAL A 521 -12.16 -6.32 23.51
N ARG A 522 -12.18 -5.53 22.43
CA ARG A 522 -13.10 -4.42 22.24
C ARG A 522 -14.41 -4.90 21.59
N VAL A 523 -15.21 -5.67 22.32
CA VAL A 523 -16.47 -6.22 21.78
C VAL A 523 -17.47 -5.16 21.32
N TYR A 524 -17.31 -3.91 21.79
CA TYR A 524 -18.11 -2.77 21.34
C TYR A 524 -17.65 -2.17 20.00
N ASP A 525 -16.46 -2.52 19.52
CA ASP A 525 -15.89 -2.03 18.26
C ASP A 525 -16.70 -2.59 17.08
N PRO A 526 -17.22 -1.71 16.19
CA PRO A 526 -18.04 -2.12 15.04
C PRO A 526 -17.31 -3.05 14.07
N THR A 527 -15.97 -3.11 14.09
CA THR A 527 -15.18 -3.98 13.21
C THR A 527 -15.39 -5.47 13.44
N PHE A 528 -15.86 -5.87 14.62
CA PHE A 528 -16.21 -7.27 14.93
C PHE A 528 -17.63 -7.66 14.52
N GLY A 529 -18.49 -6.68 14.18
CA GLY A 529 -19.86 -6.94 13.75
C GLY A 529 -20.75 -7.60 14.80
N VAL A 530 -20.48 -7.44 16.10
CA VAL A 530 -21.31 -8.00 17.19
C VAL A 530 -22.64 -7.27 17.28
N ARG A 531 -23.76 -7.99 17.28
CA ARG A 531 -25.11 -7.42 17.36
C ARG A 531 -25.90 -7.99 18.53
N ALA A 532 -26.92 -7.26 18.99
CA ALA A 532 -27.95 -7.86 19.82
C ALA A 532 -28.62 -9.03 19.06
N GLY A 533 -28.98 -10.08 19.78
CA GLY A 533 -29.50 -11.34 19.25
C GLY A 533 -28.44 -12.37 18.86
N ASP A 534 -27.16 -11.98 18.75
CA ASP A 534 -26.02 -12.90 18.59
C ASP A 534 -25.87 -13.85 19.79
N LEU A 535 -24.97 -14.83 19.69
CA LEU A 535 -24.77 -15.85 20.70
C LEU A 535 -23.41 -15.70 21.40
N VAL A 536 -23.35 -15.99 22.70
CA VAL A 536 -22.10 -16.12 23.46
C VAL A 536 -21.93 -17.58 23.85
N GLU A 537 -20.85 -18.19 23.40
CA GLU A 537 -20.43 -19.54 23.76
C GLU A 537 -19.49 -19.48 24.96
N LEU A 538 -19.84 -20.11 26.08
CA LEU A 538 -19.16 -20.01 27.37
C LEU A 538 -18.59 -21.37 27.78
N TYR A 539 -17.29 -21.45 27.98
CA TYR A 539 -16.62 -22.58 28.61
C TYR A 539 -16.11 -22.16 29.99
N ALA A 540 -16.87 -22.51 31.02
CA ALA A 540 -16.65 -22.04 32.38
C ALA A 540 -16.68 -23.16 33.44
N PRO A 541 -15.91 -24.26 33.27
CA PRO A 541 -15.94 -25.39 34.20
C PRO A 541 -15.51 -25.04 35.64
N GLN A 542 -14.78 -23.92 35.82
CA GLN A 542 -14.37 -23.42 37.13
C GLN A 542 -15.46 -22.60 37.85
N VAL A 543 -16.54 -22.21 37.15
CA VAL A 543 -17.63 -21.44 37.73
C VAL A 543 -18.64 -22.41 38.32
N ALA A 544 -18.76 -22.43 39.65
CA ALA A 544 -19.63 -23.38 40.35
C ALA A 544 -21.09 -23.22 39.91
N GLY A 545 -21.69 -24.26 39.34
CA GLY A 545 -23.04 -24.22 38.75
C GLY A 545 -23.04 -24.21 37.22
N CYS A 546 -21.87 -24.04 36.59
CA CYS A 546 -21.68 -24.29 35.17
C CYS A 546 -21.27 -25.74 34.89
N PRO A 547 -21.61 -26.29 33.72
CA PRO A 547 -21.15 -27.62 33.30
C PRO A 547 -19.63 -27.73 33.31
N THR A 548 -19.12 -28.86 33.80
CA THR A 548 -17.68 -29.16 33.84
C THR A 548 -17.14 -29.68 32.51
N ASP A 549 -18.03 -30.16 31.65
CA ASP A 549 -17.77 -30.91 30.42
C ASP A 549 -18.65 -30.35 29.29
N GLY A 550 -18.43 -29.09 28.90
CA GLY A 550 -19.09 -28.53 27.74
C GLY A 550 -19.14 -27.00 27.71
N ASN A 551 -19.62 -26.49 26.58
CA ASN A 551 -19.89 -25.07 26.41
C ASN A 551 -21.38 -24.80 26.66
N VAL A 552 -21.70 -23.61 27.17
CA VAL A 552 -23.09 -23.15 27.25
C VAL A 552 -23.29 -21.91 26.41
N GLU A 553 -24.45 -21.77 25.78
CA GLU A 553 -24.77 -20.63 24.93
C GLU A 553 -25.78 -19.70 25.59
N ALA A 554 -25.54 -18.40 25.48
CA ALA A 554 -26.49 -17.34 25.79
C ALA A 554 -26.82 -16.53 24.54
N ARG A 555 -27.97 -15.87 24.54
CA ARG A 555 -28.25 -14.79 23.58
C ARG A 555 -27.74 -13.46 24.14
N ILE A 556 -27.18 -12.63 23.27
CA ILE A 556 -26.76 -11.26 23.58
C ILE A 556 -28.02 -10.39 23.56
N ALA A 557 -28.45 -9.95 24.73
CA ALA A 557 -29.58 -9.02 24.86
C ALA A 557 -29.18 -7.60 24.41
N ALA A 558 -27.94 -7.19 24.71
CA ALA A 558 -27.38 -5.90 24.33
C ALA A 558 -25.85 -5.94 24.36
N VAL A 559 -25.21 -5.13 23.53
CA VAL A 559 -23.76 -4.87 23.64
C VAL A 559 -23.56 -3.60 24.44
N LEU A 560 -22.84 -3.71 25.55
CA LEU A 560 -22.65 -2.65 26.54
C LEU A 560 -21.43 -1.79 26.18
N PRO A 561 -21.52 -0.45 26.33
CA PRO A 561 -20.41 0.45 26.07
C PRO A 561 -19.24 0.22 27.04
N PRO A 562 -18.03 0.69 26.72
CA PRO A 562 -16.89 0.63 27.64
C PRO A 562 -17.14 1.34 28.97
N GLU A 563 -16.79 0.66 30.06
CA GLU A 563 -16.80 1.18 31.44
C GLU A 563 -15.54 0.74 32.20
N GLU A 564 -15.36 1.21 33.43
CA GLU A 564 -14.19 0.87 34.26
C GLU A 564 -14.09 -0.64 34.52
N ALA A 565 -15.24 -1.32 34.71
CA ALA A 565 -15.30 -2.76 34.89
C ALA A 565 -15.01 -3.54 33.59
N TYR A 566 -15.24 -2.94 32.42
CA TYR A 566 -15.06 -3.54 31.11
C TYR A 566 -14.61 -2.52 30.06
N PRO A 567 -13.32 -2.15 30.01
CA PRO A 567 -12.78 -1.12 29.11
C PRO A 567 -12.96 -1.37 27.60
N GLY A 568 -13.26 -2.60 27.19
CA GLY A 568 -13.57 -2.97 25.80
C GLY A 568 -15.07 -3.03 25.48
N GLY A 569 -15.93 -2.74 26.46
CA GLY A 569 -17.34 -3.07 26.45
C GLY A 569 -17.60 -4.49 26.97
N ALA A 570 -18.88 -4.83 27.10
CA ALA A 570 -19.33 -6.14 27.57
C ALA A 570 -20.60 -6.59 26.82
N LEU A 571 -21.01 -7.82 27.04
CA LEU A 571 -22.19 -8.44 26.42
C LEU A 571 -23.21 -8.70 27.53
N ALA A 572 -24.35 -8.03 27.50
CA ALA A 572 -25.47 -8.36 28.37
C ALA A 572 -26.12 -9.63 27.86
N LEU A 573 -26.25 -10.63 28.74
CA LEU A 573 -26.81 -11.92 28.39
C LEU A 573 -28.29 -11.97 28.78
N GLU A 574 -29.10 -12.57 27.91
CA GLU A 574 -30.42 -13.07 28.28
C GLU A 574 -30.45 -14.59 28.27
N PRO A 575 -31.21 -15.21 29.19
CA PRO A 575 -31.47 -16.64 29.12
C PRO A 575 -32.12 -16.98 27.79
N LEU A 576 -31.65 -18.04 27.14
CA LEU A 576 -32.41 -18.68 26.07
C LEU A 576 -33.65 -19.34 26.69
N ASP A 577 -34.84 -19.08 26.14
CA ASP A 577 -36.10 -19.71 26.56
C ASP A 577 -36.06 -21.24 26.39
N ASP A 578 -35.20 -21.72 25.49
CA ASP A 578 -34.92 -23.14 25.20
C ASP A 578 -33.40 -23.31 25.01
N PRO A 579 -32.61 -23.46 26.09
CA PRO A 579 -31.19 -23.73 25.97
C PRO A 579 -31.03 -25.14 25.34
N ARG A 580 -30.23 -25.26 24.27
CA ARG A 580 -30.14 -26.49 23.42
C ARG A 580 -28.81 -27.21 23.56
N PRO A 581 -28.79 -28.55 23.50
CA PRO A 581 -27.57 -29.31 23.74
C PRO A 581 -26.60 -29.00 22.61
N ARG A 582 -25.34 -28.72 22.95
CA ARG A 582 -24.28 -28.93 21.96
C ARG A 582 -24.37 -30.41 21.58
N VAL A 583 -24.58 -30.66 20.30
CA VAL A 583 -24.31 -31.96 19.71
C VAL A 583 -22.80 -32.10 19.81
N ASN A 584 -22.34 -33.03 20.66
CA ASN A 584 -20.92 -33.37 20.74
C ASN A 584 -20.42 -33.76 19.34
N ASP A 585 -19.11 -33.71 19.12
CA ASP A 585 -18.52 -34.06 17.81
C ASP A 585 -18.86 -35.51 17.39
N ASP A 586 -19.37 -36.33 18.31
CA ASP A 586 -19.87 -37.70 18.10
C ASP A 586 -21.38 -37.82 17.83
N GLY A 587 -22.10 -36.70 17.69
CA GLY A 587 -23.55 -36.70 17.45
C GLY A 587 -24.41 -36.83 18.71
N SER A 588 -23.84 -37.02 19.90
CA SER A 588 -24.60 -37.17 21.14
C SER A 588 -25.03 -35.83 21.72
N ALA A 589 -26.27 -35.75 22.22
CA ALA A 589 -26.72 -34.61 23.02
C ALA A 589 -26.12 -34.71 24.43
N GLY A 590 -25.26 -33.76 24.81
CA GLY A 590 -24.74 -33.67 26.18
C GLY A 590 -25.87 -33.48 27.23
N PRO A 591 -25.73 -34.01 28.46
CA PRO A 591 -26.77 -33.93 29.48
C PRO A 591 -27.05 -32.48 29.93
N TRP A 592 -28.33 -32.09 29.83
CA TRP A 592 -28.89 -30.85 30.35
C TRP A 592 -28.81 -30.77 31.86
N ARG A 593 -27.86 -30.01 32.42
CA ARG A 593 -28.00 -29.50 33.79
C ARG A 593 -27.55 -28.05 33.92
N ASP A 594 -28.50 -27.25 34.42
CA ASP A 594 -28.30 -26.02 35.18
C ASP A 594 -27.83 -24.76 34.42
N TRP A 595 -28.30 -24.50 33.19
CA TRP A 595 -28.10 -23.17 32.57
C TRP A 595 -28.56 -22.00 33.47
N PRO A 596 -29.75 -22.05 34.10
CA PRO A 596 -30.14 -21.03 35.08
C PRO A 596 -29.16 -20.90 36.25
N ALA A 597 -28.58 -22.01 36.74
CA ALA A 597 -27.61 -21.94 37.83
C ALA A 597 -26.25 -21.41 37.34
N CYS A 598 -25.82 -21.78 36.13
CA CYS A 598 -24.61 -21.25 35.50
C CYS A 598 -24.72 -19.73 35.28
N VAL A 599 -25.84 -19.24 34.74
CA VAL A 599 -26.07 -17.79 34.57
C VAL A 599 -26.09 -17.08 35.92
N GLN A 600 -26.75 -17.65 36.93
CA GLN A 600 -26.73 -17.10 38.29
C GLN A 600 -25.31 -17.06 38.90
N ALA A 601 -24.52 -18.10 38.66
CA ALA A 601 -23.13 -18.19 39.10
C ALA A 601 -22.24 -17.19 38.37
N LEU A 602 -22.41 -17.03 37.06
CA LEU A 602 -21.72 -16.01 36.27
C LEU A 602 -22.11 -14.60 36.74
N ALA A 603 -23.37 -14.37 37.10
CA ALA A 603 -23.83 -13.11 37.69
C ALA A 603 -23.15 -12.82 39.03
N ALA A 604 -22.76 -13.83 39.81
CA ALA A 604 -22.00 -13.64 41.05
C ALA A 604 -20.57 -13.13 40.79
N GLY A 605 -20.12 -13.19 39.53
CA GLY A 605 -18.81 -12.74 39.07
C GLY A 605 -17.76 -13.83 39.15
N GLY A 606 -17.02 -14.02 38.06
CA GLY A 606 -15.93 -14.98 37.97
C GLY A 606 -14.95 -14.59 36.87
N PRO A 607 -13.63 -14.56 37.13
CA PRO A 607 -12.64 -14.33 36.09
C PRO A 607 -12.11 -15.63 35.49
N GLY A 608 -11.53 -15.52 34.30
CA GLY A 608 -10.62 -16.52 33.73
C GLY A 608 -11.28 -17.71 33.04
N PHE A 609 -12.59 -17.65 32.77
CA PHE A 609 -13.27 -18.61 31.89
C PHE A 609 -13.06 -18.23 30.43
N GLN A 610 -13.40 -19.13 29.50
CA GLN A 610 -13.34 -18.85 28.08
C GLN A 610 -14.73 -18.49 27.58
N ALA A 611 -14.81 -17.48 26.72
CA ALA A 611 -16.02 -17.10 26.03
C ALA A 611 -15.69 -16.78 24.56
N GLY A 612 -16.58 -17.19 23.66
CA GLY A 612 -16.56 -16.81 22.26
C GLY A 612 -17.85 -16.12 21.86
N VAL A 613 -17.81 -15.28 20.84
CA VAL A 613 -19.01 -14.66 20.27
C VAL A 613 -19.30 -15.27 18.91
N ARG A 614 -20.55 -15.64 18.67
CA ARG A 614 -21.04 -16.19 17.42
C ARG A 614 -22.15 -15.31 16.87
N ALA A 615 -22.20 -15.19 15.56
CA ALA A 615 -23.35 -14.55 14.93
C ALA A 615 -24.62 -15.39 15.10
N SER A 616 -25.77 -14.75 15.14
CA SER A 616 -27.07 -15.43 15.07
C SER A 616 -27.55 -15.70 13.64
N ALA A 617 -26.86 -15.13 12.64
CA ALA A 617 -27.22 -15.17 11.23
C ALA A 617 -26.02 -15.62 10.36
N LEU A 618 -26.16 -15.51 9.03
CA LEU A 618 -25.03 -15.68 8.12
C LEU A 618 -24.04 -14.53 8.30
N VAL A 619 -22.74 -14.83 8.17
CA VAL A 619 -21.67 -13.83 8.17
C VAL A 619 -20.79 -14.08 6.96
N LEU A 620 -20.49 -13.01 6.22
CA LEU A 620 -19.43 -12.99 5.22
C LEU A 620 -18.12 -12.57 5.90
N VAL A 621 -17.08 -13.37 5.71
CA VAL A 621 -15.72 -13.08 6.16
C VAL A 621 -14.76 -13.18 4.99
N GLY A 622 -13.92 -12.17 4.78
CA GLY A 622 -12.79 -12.23 3.86
C GLY A 622 -11.49 -12.53 4.61
N SER A 623 -10.57 -13.28 3.99
CA SER A 623 -9.27 -13.62 4.59
C SER A 623 -8.41 -12.40 4.97
N SER A 624 -8.61 -11.27 4.28
CA SER A 624 -7.93 -9.99 4.49
C SER A 624 -8.88 -8.89 4.97
N ALA A 625 -10.15 -8.92 4.53
CA ALA A 625 -11.18 -7.97 4.93
C ALA A 625 -11.70 -8.23 6.36
N GLY A 626 -11.57 -9.46 6.88
CA GLY A 626 -12.20 -9.88 8.14
C GLY A 626 -13.72 -9.88 7.99
N TYR A 627 -14.45 -9.46 9.02
CA TYR A 627 -15.92 -9.32 8.97
C TYR A 627 -16.37 -8.40 7.83
N ALA A 628 -17.14 -8.90 6.88
CA ALA A 628 -17.52 -8.20 5.66
C ALA A 628 -19.05 -8.10 5.46
N GLY A 629 -19.81 -8.29 6.55
CA GLY A 629 -21.27 -8.10 6.57
C GLY A 629 -22.03 -9.39 6.84
N ARG A 630 -23.36 -9.29 6.77
CA ARG A 630 -24.30 -10.38 7.06
C ARG A 630 -25.28 -10.52 5.91
N PRO A 631 -25.02 -11.42 4.94
CA PRO A 631 -25.99 -11.68 3.88
C PRO A 631 -27.25 -12.33 4.46
N GLU A 632 -28.41 -12.06 3.87
CA GLU A 632 -29.65 -12.73 4.23
C GLU A 632 -29.86 -13.93 3.29
N PRO A 633 -30.29 -15.10 3.81
CA PRO A 633 -30.64 -16.24 2.96
C PRO A 633 -31.89 -15.90 2.16
N VAL A 634 -31.84 -16.12 0.84
CA VAL A 634 -32.93 -15.90 -0.10
C VAL A 634 -33.58 -17.24 -0.43
N ARG A 635 -34.91 -17.32 -0.33
CA ARG A 635 -35.66 -18.49 -0.77
C ARG A 635 -35.91 -18.44 -2.28
N GLU A 636 -36.08 -19.61 -2.91
CA GLU A 636 -36.35 -19.73 -4.34
C GLU A 636 -37.48 -18.81 -4.83
N ALA A 637 -38.61 -18.81 -4.12
CA ALA A 637 -39.77 -17.96 -4.45
C ALA A 637 -39.50 -16.44 -4.35
N GLU A 638 -38.43 -16.04 -3.67
CA GLU A 638 -38.06 -14.65 -3.42
C GLU A 638 -36.91 -14.19 -4.34
N VAL A 639 -36.16 -15.11 -4.97
CA VAL A 639 -34.91 -14.82 -5.72
C VAL A 639 -35.08 -13.71 -6.75
N ALA A 640 -36.16 -13.76 -7.53
CA ALA A 640 -36.44 -12.79 -8.59
C ALA A 640 -36.66 -11.36 -8.07
N THR A 641 -36.99 -11.19 -6.78
CA THR A 641 -37.33 -9.90 -6.16
C THR A 641 -36.38 -9.46 -5.05
N ALA A 642 -35.63 -10.40 -4.47
CA ALA A 642 -34.65 -10.11 -3.44
C ALA A 642 -33.58 -9.18 -4.00
N ALA A 643 -32.99 -8.34 -3.16
CA ALA A 643 -31.76 -7.65 -3.50
C ALA A 643 -30.58 -8.62 -3.39
N ASP A 644 -29.48 -8.34 -4.07
CA ASP A 644 -28.23 -9.03 -3.77
C ASP A 644 -27.70 -8.53 -2.44
N PHE A 645 -27.04 -9.41 -1.69
CA PHE A 645 -26.05 -8.92 -0.75
C PHE A 645 -24.92 -8.28 -1.56
N ALA A 646 -24.52 -7.07 -1.23
CA ALA A 646 -23.45 -6.34 -1.92
C ALA A 646 -22.54 -5.66 -0.90
N LEU A 647 -21.26 -6.04 -0.88
CA LEU A 647 -20.24 -5.27 -0.20
C LEU A 647 -19.83 -4.12 -1.12
N GLN A 648 -20.47 -2.97 -0.95
CA GLN A 648 -20.31 -1.81 -1.82
C GLN A 648 -19.93 -0.55 -1.06
N TYR A 649 -19.26 0.37 -1.76
CA TYR A 649 -18.87 1.64 -1.19
C TYR A 649 -20.09 2.49 -0.81
N GLU A 650 -19.96 3.22 0.29
CA GLU A 650 -20.88 4.27 0.72
C GLU A 650 -20.06 5.49 1.14
N ASP A 651 -20.65 6.68 1.09
CA ASP A 651 -19.94 7.93 1.45
C ASP A 651 -19.44 7.88 2.90
N GLU A 652 -18.13 7.75 3.02
CA GLU A 652 -17.45 7.60 4.31
C GLU A 652 -17.49 8.86 5.15
N ASP A 653 -17.43 10.06 4.55
CA ASP A 653 -17.40 11.30 5.30
C ASP A 653 -18.79 11.55 5.94
N VAL A 654 -19.86 11.16 5.25
CA VAL A 654 -21.23 11.17 5.80
C VAL A 654 -21.39 10.15 6.92
N LEU A 655 -20.92 8.92 6.73
CA LEU A 655 -21.01 7.86 7.75
C LEU A 655 -20.11 8.13 8.96
N GLU A 656 -18.91 8.69 8.75
CA GLU A 656 -17.96 9.07 9.80
C GLU A 656 -18.50 10.21 10.66
N ALA A 657 -19.16 11.20 10.06
CA ALA A 657 -19.84 12.25 10.81
C ALA A 657 -20.97 11.72 11.73
N GLN A 658 -21.52 10.54 11.42
CA GLN A 658 -22.59 9.88 12.20
C GLN A 658 -22.05 8.80 13.15
N CYS A 659 -20.78 8.41 13.02
CA CYS A 659 -20.20 7.33 13.79
C CYS A 659 -19.24 7.86 14.88
N PRO A 660 -19.69 7.94 16.14
CA PRO A 660 -18.82 8.40 17.23
C PRO A 660 -17.80 7.35 17.69
N LEU A 661 -17.88 6.10 17.20
CA LEU A 661 -17.04 4.99 17.65
C LEU A 661 -15.67 4.91 16.97
N LEU A 662 -15.52 5.57 15.82
CA LEU A 662 -14.32 5.48 15.00
C LEU A 662 -13.69 6.86 14.78
N PRO A 663 -12.34 6.99 14.86
CA PRO A 663 -11.40 5.95 15.28
C PRO A 663 -11.57 5.58 16.76
N TRP A 664 -11.30 4.32 17.11
CA TRP A 664 -11.35 3.90 18.50
C TRP A 664 -10.30 4.63 19.35
N PRO A 665 -10.67 5.29 20.46
CA PRO A 665 -9.75 6.11 21.24
C PRO A 665 -8.68 5.26 21.95
N ALA A 666 -7.46 5.78 22.06
CA ALA A 666 -6.38 5.11 22.79
C ALA A 666 -6.74 4.86 24.27
N ASP A 667 -7.45 5.81 24.88
CA ASP A 667 -8.10 5.66 26.18
C ASP A 667 -9.60 5.95 26.05
N TRP A 668 -10.45 4.96 26.28
CA TRP A 668 -11.91 5.11 26.20
C TRP A 668 -12.46 6.10 27.25
N ARG A 669 -11.70 6.37 28.33
CA ARG A 669 -12.13 7.33 29.36
C ARG A 669 -12.17 8.76 28.85
N THR A 670 -11.29 9.09 27.90
CA THR A 670 -11.22 10.40 27.25
C THR A 670 -12.11 10.48 26.00
N ALA A 671 -12.83 9.40 25.68
CA ALA A 671 -13.77 9.38 24.56
C ALA A 671 -14.91 10.41 24.77
N PRO A 672 -15.44 10.99 23.67
CA PRO A 672 -16.62 11.85 23.72
C PRO A 672 -17.82 11.16 24.36
N ALA A 673 -18.79 11.92 24.88
CA ALA A 673 -19.97 11.34 25.53
C ALA A 673 -20.81 10.49 24.55
N GLU A 674 -20.84 10.91 23.28
CA GLU A 674 -21.51 10.26 22.16
C GLU A 674 -20.98 8.84 21.92
N PHE A 675 -19.70 8.59 22.20
CA PHE A 675 -19.09 7.26 22.09
C PHE A 675 -19.78 6.26 23.04
N ARG A 676 -20.04 6.67 24.29
CA ARG A 676 -20.72 5.82 25.29
C ARG A 676 -22.25 5.81 25.13
N ALA A 677 -22.83 6.82 24.47
CA ALA A 677 -24.26 6.93 24.22
C ALA A 677 -24.73 6.23 22.93
N CYS A 678 -23.80 5.67 22.15
CA CYS A 678 -24.09 5.05 20.85
C CYS A 678 -24.93 3.76 21.00
N ASP A 679 -26.23 3.83 20.75
CA ASP A 679 -27.11 2.67 20.79
C ASP A 679 -26.91 1.70 19.61
N ASP A 680 -27.74 0.66 19.49
CA ASP A 680 -27.63 -0.32 18.40
C ASP A 680 -27.79 0.32 17.00
N ALA A 681 -28.63 1.35 16.85
CA ALA A 681 -28.79 2.03 15.56
C ALA A 681 -27.54 2.83 15.17
N CYS A 682 -26.96 3.53 16.15
CA CYS A 682 -25.67 4.19 16.01
C CYS A 682 -24.56 3.18 15.69
N ARG A 683 -24.51 2.03 16.38
CA ARG A 683 -23.52 0.96 16.13
C ARG A 683 -23.67 0.36 14.73
N LEU A 684 -24.89 0.16 14.22
CA LEU A 684 -25.13 -0.27 12.84
C LEU A 684 -24.64 0.76 11.82
N THR A 685 -24.77 2.06 12.11
CA THR A 685 -24.23 3.12 11.26
C THR A 685 -22.69 3.08 11.24
N CYS A 686 -22.07 2.86 12.40
CA CYS A 686 -20.64 2.63 12.50
C CYS A 686 -20.18 1.34 11.81
N GLU A 687 -20.98 0.27 11.85
CA GLU A 687 -20.72 -0.96 11.12
C GLU A 687 -20.75 -0.71 9.60
N ARG A 688 -21.72 0.07 9.11
CA ARG A 688 -21.76 0.51 7.71
C ARG A 688 -20.52 1.30 7.31
N LEU A 689 -20.01 2.17 8.17
CA LEU A 689 -18.73 2.84 7.93
C LEU A 689 -17.59 1.82 7.76
N VAL A 690 -17.49 0.82 8.63
CA VAL A 690 -16.47 -0.24 8.49
C VAL A 690 -16.61 -0.99 7.16
N LEU A 691 -17.84 -1.34 6.76
CA LEU A 691 -18.09 -2.04 5.51
C LEU A 691 -17.76 -1.16 4.29
N ALA A 692 -18.13 0.13 4.33
CA ALA A 692 -17.80 1.09 3.28
C ALA A 692 -16.27 1.21 3.09
N ARG A 693 -15.50 1.23 4.19
CA ARG A 693 -14.02 1.26 4.16
C ARG A 693 -13.40 0.01 3.54
N LYS A 694 -14.05 -1.15 3.73
CA LYS A 694 -13.68 -2.44 3.09
C LYS A 694 -14.10 -2.51 1.63
N ALA A 695 -15.07 -1.69 1.24
CA ALA A 695 -15.63 -1.63 -0.09
C ALA A 695 -15.05 -0.53 -0.98
N ARG A 696 -13.96 0.13 -0.54
CA ARG A 696 -13.26 1.15 -1.33
C ARG A 696 -12.74 0.59 -2.64
N ARG A 697 -12.60 1.48 -3.63
CA ARG A 697 -11.71 1.23 -4.76
C ARG A 697 -10.27 1.15 -4.26
N ILE A 698 -9.56 0.15 -4.75
CA ILE A 698 -8.20 -0.19 -4.33
C ILE A 698 -7.19 0.28 -5.37
N TYR A 699 -7.60 0.38 -6.63
CA TYR A 699 -6.77 0.92 -7.70
C TYR A 699 -7.62 1.43 -8.87
N HIS A 700 -7.01 2.30 -9.68
CA HIS A 700 -7.64 2.81 -10.90
C HIS A 700 -7.51 1.79 -12.03
N VAL A 701 -8.64 1.47 -12.66
CA VAL A 701 -8.68 0.60 -13.83
C VAL A 701 -8.25 1.42 -15.05
N SER A 702 -7.03 1.19 -15.56
CA SER A 702 -6.59 1.87 -16.78
C SER A 702 -7.05 1.20 -18.07
N ASP A 703 -7.43 -0.08 -17.97
CA ASP A 703 -7.86 -0.93 -19.08
C ASP A 703 -9.30 -0.61 -19.50
N GLN A 704 -9.64 -0.90 -20.77
CA GLN A 704 -11.04 -0.94 -21.24
C GLN A 704 -11.25 -2.11 -22.19
N CYS A 705 -12.50 -2.49 -22.46
CA CYS A 705 -12.81 -3.33 -23.61
C CYS A 705 -12.75 -2.44 -24.87
N SER A 706 -12.10 -2.86 -25.95
CA SER A 706 -12.11 -2.09 -27.21
C SER A 706 -13.29 -2.50 -28.08
N ASP A 707 -13.73 -1.64 -28.98
CA ASP A 707 -14.80 -1.96 -29.96
C ASP A 707 -14.33 -2.88 -31.09
N ALA A 708 -13.08 -3.34 -31.07
CA ALA A 708 -12.60 -4.23 -32.11
C ALA A 708 -13.41 -5.54 -32.11
N ALA A 709 -13.76 -6.03 -33.30
CA ALA A 709 -14.52 -7.26 -33.50
C ALA A 709 -13.64 -8.52 -33.34
N THR A 710 -12.77 -8.56 -32.33
CA THR A 710 -11.96 -9.75 -32.02
C THR A 710 -12.65 -10.58 -30.94
N ALA A 711 -12.41 -11.90 -30.92
CA ALA A 711 -13.00 -12.79 -29.93
C ALA A 711 -12.64 -12.40 -28.48
N ILE A 712 -11.43 -11.87 -28.26
CA ILE A 712 -10.97 -11.41 -26.93
C ILE A 712 -11.76 -10.18 -26.47
N GLU A 713 -12.09 -9.28 -27.39
CA GLU A 713 -12.82 -8.05 -27.07
C GLU A 713 -14.32 -8.30 -26.91
N GLN A 714 -14.86 -9.25 -27.68
CA GLN A 714 -16.22 -9.73 -27.45
C GLN A 714 -16.32 -10.39 -26.07
N ASP A 715 -15.39 -11.31 -25.72
CA ASP A 715 -15.32 -11.90 -24.38
C ASP A 715 -15.20 -10.83 -23.29
N CYS A 716 -14.40 -9.78 -23.49
CA CYS A 716 -14.32 -8.66 -22.56
C CYS A 716 -15.69 -8.00 -22.33
N ARG A 717 -16.42 -7.64 -23.41
CA ARG A 717 -17.74 -6.99 -23.33
C ARG A 717 -18.81 -7.90 -22.73
N ASP A 718 -18.78 -9.20 -23.05
CA ASP A 718 -19.75 -10.16 -22.54
C ASP A 718 -19.59 -10.36 -21.02
N ASN A 719 -18.35 -10.33 -20.51
CA ASN A 719 -18.08 -10.45 -19.07
C ASN A 719 -18.18 -9.11 -18.33
N TRP A 720 -18.01 -7.99 -19.02
CA TRP A 720 -18.06 -6.65 -18.45
C TRP A 720 -18.90 -5.69 -19.31
N PRO A 721 -20.24 -5.88 -19.32
CA PRO A 721 -21.12 -5.02 -20.09
C PRO A 721 -21.03 -3.58 -19.60
N GLU A 722 -20.95 -2.63 -20.54
CA GLU A 722 -20.74 -1.20 -20.26
C GLU A 722 -21.82 -0.62 -19.34
N GLU A 723 -23.05 -1.13 -19.42
CA GLU A 723 -24.16 -0.70 -18.56
C GLU A 723 -23.95 -1.02 -17.09
N LEU A 724 -23.19 -2.09 -16.79
CA LEU A 724 -22.87 -2.51 -15.42
C LEU A 724 -21.48 -2.03 -14.98
N TYR A 725 -20.53 -1.93 -15.91
CA TYR A 725 -19.13 -1.66 -15.65
C TYR A 725 -18.54 -0.64 -16.64
N PRO A 726 -18.85 0.66 -16.49
CA PRO A 726 -18.32 1.69 -17.38
C PRO A 726 -16.81 1.86 -17.15
N PHE A 727 -15.96 1.33 -18.03
CA PHE A 727 -14.51 1.53 -17.95
C PHE A 727 -14.08 2.89 -18.54
N PRO A 728 -12.98 3.50 -18.04
CA PRO A 728 -12.11 3.09 -16.93
C PRO A 728 -12.69 3.35 -15.53
N ARG A 729 -13.94 3.84 -15.44
CA ARG A 729 -14.59 4.29 -14.20
C ARG A 729 -15.39 3.19 -13.51
N ALA A 730 -14.99 1.93 -13.67
CA ALA A 730 -15.75 0.79 -13.17
C ALA A 730 -16.20 1.06 -11.73
N ASN A 731 -17.48 0.81 -11.48
CA ASN A 731 -18.14 1.02 -10.21
C ASN A 731 -18.94 -0.24 -9.90
N GLY A 732 -19.08 -0.54 -8.62
CA GLY A 732 -19.79 -1.74 -8.21
C GLY A 732 -19.28 -2.28 -6.89
N PRO A 733 -19.84 -3.42 -6.47
CA PRO A 733 -19.47 -4.06 -5.23
C PRO A 733 -18.09 -4.73 -5.36
N VAL A 734 -17.38 -4.83 -4.23
CA VAL A 734 -16.22 -5.73 -4.09
C VAL A 734 -16.65 -7.16 -4.37
N ILE A 735 -17.81 -7.54 -3.84
CA ILE A 735 -18.45 -8.84 -4.07
C ILE A 735 -19.97 -8.67 -3.87
N ALA A 736 -20.76 -9.27 -4.75
CA ALA A 736 -22.21 -9.35 -4.59
C ALA A 736 -22.77 -10.70 -5.03
N PHE A 737 -23.77 -11.20 -4.32
CA PHE A 737 -24.40 -12.49 -4.58
C PHE A 737 -25.74 -12.62 -3.84
N LYS A 738 -26.50 -13.65 -4.21
CA LYS A 738 -27.67 -14.13 -3.45
C LYS A 738 -27.36 -15.50 -2.88
N VAL A 739 -27.26 -15.59 -1.56
CA VAL A 739 -27.06 -16.88 -0.90
C VAL A 739 -28.41 -17.57 -0.70
N GLY A 740 -28.47 -18.85 -1.04
CA GLY A 740 -29.63 -19.71 -0.82
C GLY A 740 -29.26 -20.96 -0.03
N TYR A 741 -30.26 -21.73 0.34
CA TYR A 741 -30.09 -23.07 0.87
C TYR A 741 -31.06 -24.02 0.17
N ASP A 742 -30.62 -25.24 -0.12
CA ASP A 742 -31.51 -26.27 -0.65
C ASP A 742 -32.36 -26.81 0.49
N GLY A 743 -33.63 -26.41 0.50
CA GLY A 743 -34.66 -26.95 1.38
C GLY A 743 -35.82 -27.56 0.59
N SER A 744 -35.60 -27.85 -0.69
CA SER A 744 -36.66 -28.23 -1.62
C SER A 744 -37.44 -29.43 -1.09
N GLU A 745 -38.77 -29.25 -1.08
CA GLU A 745 -39.84 -30.23 -0.85
C GLU A 745 -40.50 -30.39 0.53
N ALA A 746 -40.02 -29.82 1.65
CA ALA A 746 -40.69 -30.02 2.95
C ALA A 746 -41.24 -28.75 3.67
N GLU A 747 -41.18 -27.57 3.05
CA GLU A 747 -41.61 -26.30 3.67
C GLU A 747 -43.01 -25.85 3.23
N GLY A 748 -44.03 -26.62 3.61
CA GLY A 748 -45.25 -26.01 4.15
C GLY A 748 -45.14 -26.09 5.67
N ASP A 749 -44.84 -24.97 6.35
CA ASP A 749 -44.80 -24.88 7.83
C ASP A 749 -43.68 -25.62 8.59
N LEU A 750 -42.47 -25.83 8.04
CA LEU A 750 -41.29 -26.31 8.82
C LEU A 750 -40.38 -25.21 9.40
N LEU A 751 -40.71 -23.94 9.18
CA LEU A 751 -40.32 -22.83 10.05
C LEU A 751 -41.48 -22.36 10.94
N PRO A 752 -42.22 -23.23 11.68
CA PRO A 752 -42.95 -22.68 12.80
C PRO A 752 -41.88 -22.17 13.76
N ALA A 753 -42.13 -21.03 14.40
CA ALA A 753 -41.22 -20.37 15.35
C ALA A 753 -40.76 -21.24 16.55
N GLY A 754 -40.99 -22.56 16.53
CA GLY A 754 -40.60 -23.54 17.55
C GLY A 754 -39.72 -24.72 17.09
N ASN A 755 -39.44 -24.96 15.80
CA ASN A 755 -38.64 -26.14 15.39
C ASN A 755 -37.14 -25.83 15.26
N GLN A 756 -36.52 -25.31 16.32
CA GLN A 756 -35.14 -24.79 16.24
C GLN A 756 -34.04 -25.88 16.21
N SER A 757 -34.39 -27.19 16.12
CA SER A 757 -33.41 -28.30 16.06
C SER A 757 -32.72 -28.37 14.71
N LEU A 758 -33.41 -27.92 13.67
CA LEU A 758 -32.88 -27.73 12.34
C LEU A 758 -31.79 -26.66 12.34
N TRP A 759 -31.98 -25.52 13.01
CA TRP A 759 -30.97 -24.46 13.05
C TRP A 759 -29.63 -24.89 13.68
N SER A 760 -29.63 -25.78 14.67
CA SER A 760 -28.40 -26.38 15.18
C SER A 760 -27.74 -27.37 14.20
N GLN A 761 -28.52 -28.03 13.35
CA GLN A 761 -28.00 -28.90 12.29
C GLN A 761 -27.48 -28.11 11.08
N LEU A 762 -27.98 -26.89 10.86
CA LEU A 762 -27.48 -25.97 9.82
C LEU A 762 -26.22 -25.20 10.27
N ARG A 763 -25.87 -25.25 11.56
CA ARG A 763 -24.69 -24.56 12.10
C ARG A 763 -23.42 -25.10 11.45
N GLY A 764 -22.54 -24.18 11.04
CA GLY A 764 -21.28 -24.54 10.39
C GLY A 764 -21.43 -24.88 8.91
N MET A 765 -22.65 -24.86 8.35
CA MET A 765 -22.80 -24.74 6.90
C MET A 765 -22.07 -23.49 6.44
N ALA A 766 -21.32 -23.65 5.36
CA ALA A 766 -20.51 -22.59 4.83
C ALA A 766 -20.49 -22.66 3.30
N LEU A 767 -20.21 -21.52 2.69
CA LEU A 767 -19.92 -21.38 1.29
C LEU A 767 -18.58 -20.66 1.22
N SER A 768 -17.61 -21.26 0.54
CA SER A 768 -16.35 -20.60 0.26
C SER A 768 -16.34 -20.10 -1.18
N VAL A 769 -15.80 -18.89 -1.40
CA VAL A 769 -15.64 -18.27 -2.71
C VAL A 769 -14.23 -17.69 -2.80
N SER A 770 -13.50 -18.00 -3.87
CA SER A 770 -12.16 -17.46 -4.11
C SER A 770 -12.21 -16.45 -5.25
N THR A 771 -11.87 -15.21 -4.96
CA THR A 771 -11.79 -14.12 -5.94
C THR A 771 -10.35 -13.86 -6.36
N ARG A 772 -10.17 -13.37 -7.58
CA ARG A 772 -8.92 -12.87 -8.12
C ARG A 772 -9.14 -11.41 -8.49
N GLY A 773 -8.30 -10.51 -7.99
CA GLY A 773 -8.39 -9.08 -8.33
C GLY A 773 -7.85 -8.74 -9.72
N GLY A 774 -7.11 -9.66 -10.31
CA GLY A 774 -6.57 -9.60 -11.67
C GLY A 774 -5.31 -8.75 -11.85
N LEU A 775 -4.88 -8.06 -10.79
CA LEU A 775 -3.64 -7.32 -10.78
C LEU A 775 -2.43 -8.27 -10.81
N ALA A 776 -1.59 -8.09 -11.82
CA ALA A 776 -0.21 -8.56 -11.85
C ALA A 776 0.72 -7.34 -11.91
N PRO A 777 1.07 -6.72 -10.77
CA PRO A 777 1.83 -5.47 -10.73
C PRO A 777 3.19 -5.61 -11.43
N SER A 778 3.49 -4.73 -12.39
CA SER A 778 4.76 -4.75 -13.09
C SER A 778 5.89 -4.45 -12.12
N SER A 779 6.91 -5.31 -12.13
CA SER A 779 8.06 -5.19 -11.25
C SER A 779 9.36 -5.48 -11.96
N ARG A 780 10.47 -5.04 -11.36
CA ARG A 780 11.82 -5.52 -11.67
C ARG A 780 12.35 -6.30 -10.49
N VAL A 781 13.07 -7.36 -10.82
CA VAL A 781 13.77 -8.21 -9.87
C VAL A 781 15.24 -8.29 -10.28
N PRO A 782 16.16 -8.39 -9.31
CA PRO A 782 17.52 -8.75 -9.61
C PRO A 782 17.56 -10.10 -10.35
N SER A 783 18.22 -10.17 -11.50
CA SER A 783 18.46 -11.42 -12.21
C SER A 783 19.53 -12.25 -11.50
N THR A 784 19.26 -12.74 -10.29
CA THR A 784 20.18 -13.65 -9.61
C THR A 784 19.91 -15.08 -10.05
N SER A 785 20.90 -15.72 -10.67
CA SER A 785 20.85 -17.09 -11.21
C SER A 785 20.71 -18.20 -10.14
N SER A 786 20.45 -17.87 -8.88
CA SER A 786 20.31 -18.84 -7.78
C SER A 786 18.86 -18.96 -7.35
N THR A 787 18.30 -20.16 -7.50
CA THR A 787 16.94 -20.60 -7.12
C THR A 787 16.62 -20.53 -5.61
N SER A 788 17.48 -19.93 -4.79
CA SER A 788 17.24 -19.73 -3.35
C SER A 788 17.42 -18.26 -2.96
N THR A 789 16.43 -17.43 -3.29
CA THR A 789 16.39 -16.03 -2.85
C THR A 789 15.44 -15.93 -1.68
N ALA A 790 15.98 -15.96 -0.46
CA ALA A 790 15.40 -15.09 0.57
C ALA A 790 15.33 -13.69 -0.05
N ALA A 791 14.17 -13.04 -0.01
CA ALA A 791 13.97 -11.73 -0.61
C ALA A 791 15.02 -10.74 -0.08
N ILE A 792 16.01 -10.41 -0.90
CA ILE A 792 17.04 -9.44 -0.53
C ILE A 792 16.39 -8.07 -0.61
N LEU A 793 16.34 -7.36 0.51
CA LEU A 793 15.65 -6.08 0.59
C LEU A 793 16.51 -4.96 -0.03
N PRO A 794 15.97 -4.15 -0.95
CA PRO A 794 16.64 -2.96 -1.42
C PRO A 794 16.73 -1.90 -0.31
N LEU A 795 17.74 -1.03 -0.38
CA LEU A 795 18.01 -0.04 0.68
C LEU A 795 17.58 1.39 0.33
N GLY A 796 17.26 1.65 -0.95
CA GLY A 796 16.80 2.95 -1.39
C GLY A 796 16.53 2.96 -2.90
N VAL A 797 16.28 4.14 -3.45
CA VAL A 797 16.20 4.34 -4.89
C VAL A 797 16.62 5.76 -5.20
N SER A 798 17.36 5.91 -6.29
CA SER A 798 17.59 7.21 -6.91
C SER A 798 17.37 7.11 -8.40
N THR A 799 17.49 8.27 -9.02
CA THR A 799 17.12 8.43 -10.40
C THR A 799 18.11 9.28 -11.16
N PHE A 800 18.24 9.01 -12.45
CA PHE A 800 19.15 9.74 -13.32
C PHE A 800 18.67 9.77 -14.76
N ASP A 801 18.68 10.95 -15.35
CA ASP A 801 18.41 11.13 -16.77
C ASP A 801 19.70 11.00 -17.60
N ARG A 802 19.87 9.86 -18.28
CA ARG A 802 21.00 9.63 -19.19
C ARG A 802 20.79 10.22 -20.57
N SER A 803 19.60 10.72 -20.88
CA SER A 803 19.22 11.07 -22.25
C SER A 803 20.07 12.19 -22.85
N ALA A 804 20.55 13.11 -22.01
CA ALA A 804 21.43 14.19 -22.41
C ALA A 804 22.88 13.73 -22.70
N LEU A 805 23.24 12.48 -22.40
CA LEU A 805 24.60 11.98 -22.59
C LEU A 805 24.81 11.52 -24.04
N PRO A 806 25.94 11.88 -24.68
CA PRO A 806 26.24 11.47 -26.05
C PRO A 806 26.16 9.95 -26.22
N GLY A 807 25.36 9.48 -27.17
CA GLY A 807 25.19 8.05 -27.46
C GLY A 807 24.26 7.29 -26.50
N LYS A 808 23.75 7.93 -25.44
CA LYS A 808 22.82 7.32 -24.47
C LYS A 808 21.40 7.88 -24.50
N ALA A 809 21.06 8.63 -25.54
CA ALA A 809 19.70 9.14 -25.74
C ALA A 809 18.64 8.02 -25.71
N ALA A 810 19.00 6.79 -26.16
CA ALA A 810 18.12 5.62 -26.10
C ALA A 810 17.96 5.01 -24.70
N ASP A 811 18.95 5.18 -23.81
CA ASP A 811 18.90 4.67 -22.42
C ASP A 811 17.82 5.42 -21.61
N GLY A 812 17.56 6.68 -21.99
CA GLY A 812 16.53 7.51 -21.40
C GLY A 812 16.78 7.74 -19.91
N TYR A 813 15.71 7.63 -19.12
CA TYR A 813 15.77 7.76 -17.68
C TYR A 813 16.03 6.42 -17.00
N ARG A 814 16.85 6.43 -15.94
CA ARG A 814 17.26 5.23 -15.21
C ARG A 814 16.92 5.35 -13.73
N PHE A 815 16.52 4.23 -13.15
CA PHE A 815 16.40 4.07 -11.70
C PHE A 815 17.54 3.19 -11.20
N LEU A 816 18.15 3.62 -10.08
CA LEU A 816 19.28 2.96 -9.45
C LEU A 816 18.85 2.51 -8.05
N VAL A 817 18.86 1.20 -7.82
CA VAL A 817 18.37 0.59 -6.58
C VAL A 817 19.48 -0.23 -5.93
N PRO A 818 20.09 0.23 -4.83
CA PRO A 818 21.15 -0.50 -4.15
C PRO A 818 20.59 -1.67 -3.34
N TYR A 819 21.30 -2.80 -3.41
CA TYR A 819 21.00 -4.00 -2.63
C TYR A 819 22.19 -4.39 -1.74
N PRO A 820 21.95 -4.84 -0.49
CA PRO A 820 22.99 -5.11 0.48
C PRO A 820 23.93 -6.27 0.10
N ASN A 821 23.62 -7.05 -0.94
CA ASN A 821 24.47 -8.13 -1.45
C ASN A 821 25.36 -7.67 -2.61
N ASP A 822 25.99 -6.51 -2.43
CA ASP A 822 27.09 -6.03 -3.24
C ASP A 822 26.71 -5.75 -4.71
N PHE A 823 25.50 -5.23 -4.95
CA PHE A 823 25.12 -4.78 -6.28
C PHE A 823 24.13 -3.60 -6.29
N VAL A 824 24.08 -2.87 -7.41
CA VAL A 824 23.03 -1.88 -7.73
C VAL A 824 22.25 -2.36 -8.94
N LEU A 825 20.92 -2.41 -8.83
CA LEU A 825 20.03 -2.66 -9.96
C LEU A 825 19.86 -1.36 -10.75
N ASP A 826 20.13 -1.40 -12.04
CA ASP A 826 19.99 -0.29 -12.98
C ASP A 826 19.02 -0.70 -14.09
N PHE A 827 17.92 0.02 -14.25
CA PHE A 827 16.91 -0.25 -15.27
C PHE A 827 16.21 1.02 -15.74
N SER A 828 15.62 0.97 -16.94
CA SER A 828 14.66 1.97 -17.41
C SER A 828 13.22 1.42 -17.37
N PRO A 829 12.20 2.25 -17.03
CA PRO A 829 10.81 1.85 -17.17
C PRO A 829 10.40 1.61 -18.63
N SER A 830 11.14 2.15 -19.61
CA SER A 830 10.89 1.95 -21.05
C SER A 830 11.34 0.58 -21.56
N GLU A 831 12.14 -0.14 -20.78
CA GLU A 831 12.66 -1.45 -21.13
C GLU A 831 11.77 -2.57 -20.59
N ALA A 832 11.69 -3.69 -21.31
CA ALA A 832 10.94 -4.87 -20.88
C ALA A 832 11.50 -5.49 -19.58
N VAL A 833 10.69 -6.29 -18.89
CA VAL A 833 10.97 -6.88 -17.56
C VAL A 833 12.35 -7.56 -17.45
N ASN A 834 12.84 -8.17 -18.54
CA ASN A 834 14.06 -8.96 -18.54
C ASN A 834 15.35 -8.16 -18.84
N VAL A 835 15.28 -6.84 -18.99
CA VAL A 835 16.40 -5.99 -19.43
C VAL A 835 16.96 -5.16 -18.27
N SER A 836 17.03 -5.73 -17.06
CA SER A 836 17.67 -5.03 -15.94
C SER A 836 19.19 -5.27 -15.95
N LYS A 837 19.96 -4.20 -15.78
CA LYS A 837 21.42 -4.26 -15.61
C LYS A 837 21.75 -4.35 -14.12
N VAL A 838 22.84 -5.05 -13.81
CA VAL A 838 23.36 -5.16 -12.45
C VAL A 838 24.79 -4.63 -12.44
N ILE A 839 25.05 -3.62 -11.62
CA ILE A 839 26.38 -3.08 -11.35
C ILE A 839 26.97 -3.85 -10.16
N ARG A 840 28.15 -4.48 -10.30
CA ARG A 840 28.81 -5.31 -9.28
C ARG A 840 30.27 -4.97 -9.07
#